data_AF-A0A9W8I1L2-F1
#
_entry.id   AF-A0A9W8I1L2-F1
#
_cell.length_a   1.000
_cell.length_b   1.000
_cell.length_c   1.000
_cell.angle_alpha   90.00
_cell.angle_beta   90.00
_cell.angle_gamma   90.00
#
_symmetry.space_group_name_H-M   'P 1'
#
loop_
_entity.id
_entity.type
_entity.pdbx_description
1 polymer ?
#
loop_
_entity_poly.entity_id
_entity_poly.type
_entity_poly.pdbx_seq_one_letter_code
_entity_poly.pdbx_strand_id
1 'polypeptide(L)'
;MQLRCSAVVVLATVCAAIVNAAPRLHKKIFNYPSHVTTLPGSYIVEFEENATDTHIALDAMASVVVRKRFDDSVFNGVVVATSLDYNPEMLADLPGVKRIWGNRRHTLAYQEGTQDLRSPYKHHMTGVARALLELGLDGRGVKIGIVDSGVDYNHPELGSCWKTDKCPWQYGKDFIGDEYDYTQVKPIVKPNKTPMDCMGHGTHISGIIAARGPQVQGVAPGATLGMYRVLSCPVNGDVFADDAIIMQGMEAAFKDGMDILSLSFGMVGWSEDPLAALATKMVEKGVVVVAAVGNDGRDGLQTASSPAVGRGVISVGSVENWNITTTATNITTPSGWRLVRTSEKSTNMVDFAFPKGAPLSVPKTSNGNIHGCTETEDNIKGTVAVVARGDCTFQQKADIVQKKGAVGMIVIDDGDDITALMLAMNITIPAVMVSIEDGLFIVEGVAKGKSKVSTNLEEYVSFASPDGGSMSVFSSFGPSPELDLVPMISAPGGNIWSTYPLKLGSYKSLSGTSMSTPYIAGVVALIKQARPKLTVDQIRQILVNSANPIPDPGTGQMVSPYSSGAGLVNAYNAIKSRAFVGPYVLSINQTEISSSDKDSTGIRLSRHNITFANTDGEKSAKVVLTNVVANSLTMYTSNGRFATSILEDSVIPTWPTNTSEVAQDTMPQCIFDNDSMDIEAGNGAFFNITIMAPYGLPEKSRWFYGGFLNFSVTWEGEDTSSTFIVPYGGFNGDYSKIGMLTPGPMNSPSFVDENLQEIKDIGNYKINTKSPPMLSFSIDVPSPLIYTSLIDAKNKSVGVLALGSASHVARSLPSSNGAYLVPVNNTVLVGDDLSKLAIAADGTYRLRLSVMRPFGYPSNDEDFEIWESGNFTFG
;
A
#
# COMPACT_ATOMS: atom_id res chain seq x y z
N MET A 1 -61.88 24.69 -29.87
CA MET A 1 -62.10 25.13 -28.46
C MET A 1 -60.71 25.50 -27.92
N GLN A 2 -60.28 26.74 -28.21
CA GLN A 2 -59.90 27.79 -27.24
C GLN A 2 -58.65 27.42 -26.40
N LEU A 3 -57.52 28.16 -26.39
CA LEU A 3 -57.31 29.60 -26.53
C LEU A 3 -55.89 29.97 -27.01
N ARG A 4 -55.80 31.19 -27.56
CA ARG A 4 -54.63 31.91 -28.09
C ARG A 4 -53.88 32.72 -27.01
N CYS A 5 -52.60 32.97 -27.30
CA CYS A 5 -51.70 34.10 -26.97
C CYS A 5 -52.20 35.27 -26.08
N SER A 6 -51.31 35.75 -25.20
CA SER A 6 -50.61 37.06 -25.37
C SER A 6 -49.52 37.27 -24.29
N ALA A 7 -48.39 37.82 -24.72
CA ALA A 7 -47.23 38.21 -23.91
C ALA A 7 -47.34 39.65 -23.41
N VAL A 8 -46.80 39.96 -22.22
CA VAL A 8 -46.16 41.27 -21.87
C VAL A 8 -45.08 41.02 -20.80
N VAL A 9 -43.96 41.72 -20.97
CA VAL A 9 -42.65 41.66 -20.29
C VAL A 9 -42.55 42.70 -19.16
N VAL A 10 -41.53 42.55 -18.29
CA VAL A 10 -40.88 43.55 -17.38
C VAL A 10 -41.53 43.65 -15.98
N LEU A 11 -40.88 43.41 -14.82
CA LEU A 11 -39.58 43.86 -14.31
C LEU A 11 -38.83 42.79 -13.49
N ALA A 12 -37.53 42.67 -13.78
CA ALA A 12 -36.50 42.19 -12.88
C ALA A 12 -36.00 43.33 -11.98
N THR A 13 -35.77 43.11 -10.68
CA THR A 13 -34.58 43.55 -9.93
C THR A 13 -34.61 43.16 -8.45
N VAL A 14 -33.43 42.77 -7.95
CA VAL A 14 -33.00 42.62 -6.54
C VAL A 14 -33.43 41.36 -5.78
N CYS A 15 -32.74 40.25 -6.05
CA CYS A 15 -31.94 39.52 -5.05
C CYS A 15 -31.09 38.47 -5.78
N ALA A 16 -30.18 38.96 -6.62
CA ALA A 16 -29.17 38.18 -7.31
C ALA A 16 -27.81 38.63 -6.77
N ALA A 17 -27.38 38.02 -5.67
CA ALA A 17 -25.99 37.99 -5.21
C ALA A 17 -25.91 36.89 -4.15
N ILE A 18 -25.23 35.78 -4.47
CA ILE A 18 -24.64 34.72 -3.63
C ILE A 18 -24.69 33.31 -4.31
N VAL A 19 -25.41 33.11 -5.41
CA VAL A 19 -25.61 31.73 -5.97
C VAL A 19 -24.67 31.32 -7.13
N ASN A 20 -23.64 32.09 -7.51
CA ASN A 20 -22.89 31.80 -8.76
C ASN A 20 -21.36 31.60 -8.67
N ALA A 21 -20.79 31.30 -7.50
CA ALA A 21 -19.37 30.90 -7.40
C ALA A 21 -19.14 29.39 -7.66
N ALA A 22 -20.18 28.56 -7.60
CA ALA A 22 -20.06 27.10 -7.73
C ALA A 22 -19.76 26.52 -9.15
N PRO A 23 -20.13 27.13 -10.30
CA PRO A 23 -20.02 26.42 -11.59
C PRO A 23 -18.65 26.52 -12.28
N ARG A 24 -17.60 27.11 -11.68
CA ARG A 24 -16.29 27.29 -12.35
C ARG A 24 -15.06 26.65 -11.68
N LEU A 25 -15.23 25.97 -10.54
CA LEU A 25 -14.30 24.93 -10.06
C LEU A 25 -14.22 23.68 -10.98
N HIS A 26 -14.77 23.76 -12.21
CA HIS A 26 -15.03 22.63 -13.11
C HIS A 26 -13.81 22.08 -13.83
N LYS A 27 -12.65 22.75 -13.76
CA LYS A 27 -11.38 22.18 -14.22
C LYS A 27 -10.61 21.72 -13.00
N LYS A 28 -10.54 20.41 -12.81
CA LYS A 28 -9.98 19.83 -11.58
C LYS A 28 -8.47 20.07 -11.55
N ILE A 29 -8.03 21.14 -10.88
CA ILE A 29 -6.64 21.28 -10.46
C ILE A 29 -6.48 20.48 -9.17
N PHE A 30 -5.64 19.46 -9.23
CA PHE A 30 -5.27 18.64 -8.10
C PHE A 30 -4.12 19.30 -7.36
N ASN A 31 -4.47 19.95 -6.26
CA ASN A 31 -3.52 20.51 -5.31
C ASN A 31 -3.24 19.48 -4.22
N TYR A 32 -1.98 19.25 -3.91
CA TYR A 32 -1.57 18.30 -2.87
C TYR A 32 -1.15 19.04 -1.60
N PRO A 33 -1.31 18.42 -0.41
CA PRO A 33 -0.84 19.02 0.83
C PRO A 33 0.68 19.23 0.82
N SER A 34 1.17 20.16 1.63
CA SER A 34 2.58 20.59 1.67
C SER A 34 3.59 19.46 1.94
N HIS A 35 3.18 18.37 2.59
CA HIS A 35 4.03 17.21 2.83
C HIS A 35 4.16 16.27 1.62
N VAL A 36 3.23 16.33 0.66
CA VAL A 36 3.37 15.64 -0.62
C VAL A 36 4.29 16.48 -1.49
N THR A 37 5.49 15.97 -1.75
CA THR A 37 6.49 16.71 -2.52
C THR A 37 6.10 16.70 -3.99
N THR A 38 5.87 17.88 -4.57
CA THR A 38 5.70 18.06 -6.02
C THR A 38 6.92 18.75 -6.63
N LEU A 39 7.17 18.54 -7.92
CA LEU A 39 8.18 19.27 -8.68
C LEU A 39 7.66 20.67 -8.99
N PRO A 40 8.24 21.75 -8.43
CA PRO A 40 7.75 23.11 -8.66
C PRO A 40 7.80 23.48 -10.14
N GLY A 41 6.71 24.06 -10.65
CA GLY A 41 6.59 24.43 -12.06
C GLY A 41 6.55 23.22 -13.02
N SER A 42 6.19 22.02 -12.55
CA SER A 42 6.00 20.85 -13.39
C SER A 42 4.59 20.31 -13.22
N TYR A 43 3.85 20.20 -14.32
CA TYR A 43 2.44 19.80 -14.30
C TYR A 43 2.16 18.70 -15.33
N ILE A 44 1.22 17.82 -14.99
CA ILE A 44 0.63 16.84 -15.89
C ILE A 44 -0.77 17.35 -16.21
N VAL A 45 -1.05 17.57 -17.50
CA VAL A 45 -2.33 18.09 -18.00
C VAL A 45 -3.02 16.98 -18.78
N GLU A 46 -4.21 16.58 -18.36
CA GLU A 46 -5.08 15.66 -19.12
C GLU A 46 -6.13 16.46 -19.88
N PHE A 47 -6.41 16.00 -21.10
CA PHE A 47 -7.39 16.59 -21.98
C PHE A 47 -8.59 15.65 -22.22
N GLU A 48 -9.73 16.24 -22.56
CA GLU A 48 -10.92 15.51 -23.03
C GLU A 48 -10.65 14.77 -24.34
N GLU A 49 -11.41 13.72 -24.62
CA GLU A 49 -11.33 13.01 -25.90
C GLU A 49 -11.63 13.99 -27.05
N ASN A 50 -10.70 14.12 -28.01
CA ASN A 50 -10.72 15.02 -29.20
C ASN A 50 -10.21 16.46 -29.02
N ALA A 51 -9.57 16.82 -27.91
CA ALA A 51 -8.97 18.15 -27.72
C ALA A 51 -7.54 18.30 -28.30
N THR A 52 -7.24 17.67 -29.44
CA THR A 52 -5.90 17.64 -30.06
C THR A 52 -5.39 19.02 -30.52
N ASP A 53 -6.28 19.95 -30.88
CA ASP A 53 -5.86 21.32 -31.25
C ASP A 53 -5.28 22.09 -30.06
N THR A 54 -5.73 21.79 -28.84
CA THR A 54 -5.21 22.39 -27.60
C THR A 54 -3.80 21.90 -27.28
N HIS A 55 -3.40 20.72 -27.74
CA HIS A 55 -2.02 20.25 -27.60
C HIS A 55 -1.03 21.22 -28.25
N ILE A 56 -1.37 21.73 -29.43
CA ILE A 56 -0.54 22.65 -30.21
C ILE A 56 -0.53 24.04 -29.56
N ALA A 57 -1.64 24.47 -28.95
CA ALA A 57 -1.74 25.76 -28.27
C ALA A 57 -0.72 25.90 -27.13
N LEU A 58 -0.36 24.80 -26.45
CA LEU A 58 0.69 24.80 -25.43
C LEU A 58 2.07 25.19 -25.98
N ASP A 59 2.41 24.81 -27.22
CA ASP A 59 3.71 25.15 -27.82
C ASP A 59 3.83 26.66 -28.13
N ALA A 60 2.69 27.36 -28.23
CA ALA A 60 2.63 28.79 -28.49
C ALA A 60 2.67 29.65 -27.20
N MET A 61 2.57 29.04 -26.02
CA MET A 61 2.60 29.75 -24.74
C MET A 61 4.05 30.01 -24.31
N ALA A 62 4.48 31.28 -24.34
CA ALA A 62 5.88 31.65 -24.06
C ALA A 62 6.42 31.19 -22.70
N SER A 63 5.56 31.04 -21.69
CA SER A 63 5.93 30.63 -20.32
C SER A 63 5.80 29.13 -20.07
N VAL A 64 5.50 28.33 -21.09
CA VAL A 64 5.27 26.88 -21.00
C VAL A 64 6.23 26.13 -21.91
N VAL A 65 6.84 25.07 -21.38
CA VAL A 65 7.71 24.16 -22.13
C VAL A 65 7.10 22.77 -22.07
N VAL A 66 6.66 22.24 -23.21
CA VAL A 66 6.19 20.87 -23.32
C VAL A 66 7.38 19.91 -23.17
N ARG A 67 7.31 19.04 -22.16
CA ARG A 67 8.35 18.04 -21.86
C ARG A 67 8.06 16.69 -22.50
N LYS A 68 6.79 16.28 -22.47
CA LYS A 68 6.35 14.98 -22.98
C LYS A 68 4.89 15.08 -23.40
N ARG A 69 4.56 14.50 -24.55
CA ARG A 69 3.19 14.21 -24.96
C ARG A 69 2.96 12.72 -24.83
N PHE A 70 1.90 12.35 -24.13
CA PHE A 70 1.47 10.97 -24.03
C PHE A 70 0.70 10.57 -25.30
N ASP A 71 0.48 9.27 -25.44
CA ASP A 71 -0.25 8.66 -26.53
C ASP A 71 -1.74 8.70 -26.24
N ASP A 72 -2.45 9.47 -27.06
CA ASP A 72 -3.89 9.70 -26.94
C ASP A 72 -4.71 8.39 -27.05
N SER A 73 -4.13 7.28 -27.53
CA SER A 73 -4.79 5.98 -27.55
C SER A 73 -5.06 5.39 -26.16
N VAL A 74 -4.33 5.85 -25.13
CA VAL A 74 -4.51 5.43 -23.73
C VAL A 74 -4.66 6.62 -22.80
N PHE A 75 -3.85 7.66 -22.96
CA PHE A 75 -3.87 8.82 -22.09
C PHE A 75 -3.61 10.08 -22.89
N ASN A 76 -4.69 10.79 -23.19
CA ASN A 76 -4.64 12.11 -23.82
C ASN A 76 -4.11 13.15 -22.83
N GLY A 77 -2.79 13.36 -22.82
CA GLY A 77 -2.17 14.23 -21.84
C GLY A 77 -0.77 14.71 -22.19
N VAL A 78 -0.35 15.77 -21.50
CA VAL A 78 0.93 16.45 -21.73
C VAL A 78 1.58 16.79 -20.40
N VAL A 79 2.89 16.54 -20.31
CA VAL A 79 3.74 17.03 -19.22
C VAL A 79 4.34 18.37 -19.64
N VAL A 80 4.14 19.39 -18.82
CA VAL A 80 4.63 20.74 -19.07
C VAL A 80 5.52 21.21 -17.92
N ALA A 81 6.52 22.02 -18.26
CA ALA A 81 7.31 22.78 -17.31
C ALA A 81 7.03 24.28 -17.50
N THR A 82 6.96 25.04 -16.40
CA THR A 82 6.65 26.46 -16.38
C THR A 82 7.71 27.22 -15.58
N SER A 83 7.66 28.55 -15.59
CA SER A 83 8.37 29.35 -14.60
C SER A 83 7.75 29.15 -13.20
N LEU A 84 8.51 29.42 -12.14
CA LEU A 84 8.05 29.22 -10.74
C LEU A 84 6.93 30.18 -10.33
N ASP A 85 6.84 31.33 -10.98
CA ASP A 85 5.82 32.36 -10.79
C ASP A 85 4.58 32.15 -11.71
N TYR A 86 4.58 31.08 -12.52
CA TYR A 86 3.47 30.78 -13.41
C TYR A 86 2.22 30.37 -12.62
N ASN A 87 1.07 30.92 -13.01
CA ASN A 87 -0.22 30.54 -12.44
C ASN A 87 -0.77 29.27 -13.13
N PRO A 88 -0.83 28.10 -12.46
CA PRO A 88 -1.31 26.86 -13.07
C PRO A 88 -2.77 26.93 -13.56
N GLU A 89 -3.59 27.86 -13.05
CA GLU A 89 -4.95 28.10 -13.53
C GLU A 89 -4.99 28.52 -15.02
N MET A 90 -3.93 29.15 -15.52
CA MET A 90 -3.84 29.47 -16.95
C MET A 90 -3.76 28.20 -17.82
N LEU A 91 -3.20 27.10 -17.30
CA LEU A 91 -3.26 25.81 -17.98
C LEU A 91 -4.66 25.22 -17.88
N ALA A 92 -5.32 25.37 -16.73
CA ALA A 92 -6.69 24.89 -16.57
C ALA A 92 -7.58 25.58 -17.61
N ASP A 93 -7.54 26.90 -17.72
CA ASP A 93 -8.40 27.69 -18.62
C ASP A 93 -8.33 27.34 -20.11
N LEU A 94 -7.34 26.58 -20.56
CA LEU A 94 -7.25 26.10 -21.93
C LEU A 94 -8.48 25.24 -22.34
N PRO A 95 -9.00 25.40 -23.57
CA PRO A 95 -10.13 24.60 -24.05
C PRO A 95 -9.85 23.10 -24.03
N GLY A 96 -10.78 22.29 -23.52
CA GLY A 96 -10.65 20.84 -23.51
C GLY A 96 -9.68 20.27 -22.46
N VAL A 97 -9.09 21.09 -21.58
CA VAL A 97 -8.39 20.58 -20.38
C VAL A 97 -9.41 20.02 -19.40
N LYS A 98 -9.18 18.76 -19.01
CA LYS A 98 -10.01 17.99 -18.09
C LYS A 98 -9.50 18.09 -16.65
N ARG A 99 -8.20 17.86 -16.45
CA ARG A 99 -7.54 17.78 -15.14
C ARG A 99 -6.10 18.26 -15.22
N ILE A 100 -5.59 18.78 -14.09
CA ILE A 100 -4.18 19.13 -13.94
C ILE A 100 -3.67 18.59 -12.61
N TRP A 101 -2.53 17.93 -12.63
CA TRP A 101 -1.81 17.53 -11.42
C TRP A 101 -0.47 18.24 -11.35
N GLY A 102 -0.04 18.64 -10.16
CA GLY A 102 1.38 18.84 -9.90
C GLY A 102 2.12 17.51 -10.08
N ASN A 103 3.27 17.52 -10.75
CA ASN A 103 4.05 16.29 -10.94
C ASN A 103 4.63 15.86 -9.57
N ARG A 104 4.09 14.81 -8.96
CA ARG A 104 4.51 14.37 -7.62
C ARG A 104 5.82 13.61 -7.69
N ARG A 105 6.59 13.77 -6.63
CA ARG A 105 7.79 12.98 -6.37
C ARG A 105 7.41 11.78 -5.52
N HIS A 106 7.90 10.63 -5.94
CA HIS A 106 7.81 9.37 -5.22
C HIS A 106 9.17 9.12 -4.58
N THR A 107 9.13 8.84 -3.28
CA THR A 107 10.28 8.31 -2.55
C THR A 107 9.91 6.91 -2.09
N LEU A 108 10.71 5.94 -2.48
CA LEU A 108 10.62 4.60 -1.89
C LEU A 108 11.67 4.55 -0.80
N ALA A 109 11.21 4.58 0.45
CA ALA A 109 12.05 4.28 1.59
C ALA A 109 12.51 2.83 1.46
N TYR A 110 13.79 2.65 1.19
CA TYR A 110 14.41 1.34 1.16
C TYR A 110 14.54 0.85 2.62
N GLN A 111 13.48 0.22 3.12
CA GLN A 111 13.58 -0.60 4.32
C GLN A 111 14.34 -1.86 3.91
N GLU A 112 15.64 -1.93 4.24
CA GLU A 112 16.27 -3.24 4.37
C GLU A 112 15.50 -3.98 5.46
N GLY A 113 14.60 -4.86 5.05
CA GLY A 113 14.26 -5.97 5.91
C GLY A 113 15.59 -6.62 6.29
N THR A 114 15.99 -6.52 7.54
CA THR A 114 17.18 -7.21 8.06
C THR A 114 16.85 -8.67 8.24
N GLN A 115 16.49 -9.36 7.17
CA GLN A 115 16.24 -10.80 7.13
C GLN A 115 16.50 -11.29 5.69
N ASP A 116 17.78 -11.48 5.35
CA ASP A 116 18.29 -12.15 4.15
C ASP A 116 18.20 -13.69 4.32
N LEU A 117 17.11 -14.24 3.79
CA LEU A 117 16.49 -15.44 4.30
C LEU A 117 15.96 -16.40 3.21
N ARG A 118 16.81 -17.33 2.68
CA ARG A 118 16.67 -18.00 1.35
C ARG A 118 15.76 -19.20 1.02
N SER A 119 14.43 -19.14 0.88
CA SER A 119 13.65 -20.37 0.57
C SER A 119 13.60 -20.64 -0.92
N PRO A 120 13.87 -21.86 -1.44
CA PRO A 120 13.29 -22.21 -2.73
C PRO A 120 11.77 -22.15 -2.55
N TYR A 121 11.18 -21.02 -2.92
CA TYR A 121 9.76 -20.78 -2.79
C TYR A 121 9.07 -21.76 -3.73
N LYS A 122 8.47 -22.82 -3.18
CA LYS A 122 7.88 -23.90 -3.98
C LYS A 122 6.41 -23.71 -4.29
N HIS A 123 5.87 -22.49 -4.16
CA HIS A 123 4.52 -22.16 -4.61
C HIS A 123 3.39 -23.02 -4.00
N HIS A 124 3.60 -23.60 -2.81
CA HIS A 124 2.68 -24.58 -2.23
C HIS A 124 1.37 -23.97 -1.71
N MET A 125 1.41 -22.76 -1.15
CA MET A 125 0.25 -22.12 -0.50
C MET A 125 -0.82 -21.60 -1.46
N THR A 126 -0.51 -21.40 -2.73
CA THR A 126 -1.39 -20.70 -3.69
C THR A 126 -1.90 -21.58 -4.83
N GLY A 127 -1.55 -22.87 -4.85
CA GLY A 127 -1.86 -23.77 -5.96
C GLY A 127 -1.03 -23.52 -7.24
N VAL A 128 -0.11 -22.55 -7.25
CA VAL A 128 0.79 -22.32 -8.40
C VAL A 128 1.67 -23.54 -8.68
N ALA A 129 2.15 -24.25 -7.65
CA ALA A 129 2.89 -25.50 -7.82
C ALA A 129 2.09 -26.54 -8.62
N ARG A 130 0.79 -26.64 -8.35
CA ARG A 130 -0.12 -27.55 -9.07
C ARG A 130 -0.38 -27.09 -10.50
N ALA A 131 -0.52 -25.78 -10.73
CA ALA A 131 -0.65 -25.23 -12.08
C ALA A 131 0.58 -25.55 -12.96
N LEU A 132 1.78 -25.44 -12.39
CA LEU A 132 3.03 -25.78 -13.07
C LEU A 132 3.16 -27.30 -13.32
N LEU A 133 3.00 -28.11 -12.26
CA LEU A 133 3.30 -29.55 -12.30
C LEU A 133 2.17 -30.41 -12.89
N GLU A 134 0.91 -30.11 -12.57
CA GLU A 134 -0.25 -30.90 -13.01
C GLU A 134 -0.82 -30.42 -14.34
N LEU A 135 -0.83 -29.09 -14.58
CA LEU A 135 -1.44 -28.51 -15.78
C LEU A 135 -0.41 -28.11 -16.85
N GLY A 136 0.89 -28.12 -16.54
CA GLY A 136 1.96 -27.73 -17.46
C GLY A 136 1.91 -26.25 -17.88
N LEU A 137 1.26 -25.41 -17.08
CA LEU A 137 1.13 -23.97 -17.33
C LEU A 137 2.33 -23.25 -16.71
N ASP A 138 3.00 -22.44 -17.51
CA ASP A 138 4.23 -21.72 -17.16
C ASP A 138 4.20 -20.25 -17.58
N GLY A 139 3.08 -19.74 -18.13
CA GLY A 139 2.91 -18.38 -18.61
C GLY A 139 3.40 -18.16 -20.05
N ARG A 140 3.80 -19.20 -20.79
CA ARG A 140 4.24 -19.04 -22.19
C ARG A 140 3.12 -18.45 -23.05
N GLY A 141 3.51 -17.55 -23.95
CA GLY A 141 2.57 -16.84 -24.84
C GLY A 141 1.91 -15.61 -24.21
N VAL A 142 2.23 -15.27 -22.95
CA VAL A 142 1.76 -14.06 -22.27
C VAL A 142 2.92 -13.09 -22.06
N LYS A 143 2.65 -11.79 -22.23
CA LYS A 143 3.64 -10.70 -22.04
C LYS A 143 3.40 -9.94 -20.73
N ILE A 144 4.41 -9.84 -19.88
CA ILE A 144 4.35 -9.10 -18.61
C ILE A 144 5.32 -7.91 -18.64
N GLY A 145 4.77 -6.71 -18.48
CA GLY A 145 5.54 -5.49 -18.29
C GLY A 145 5.78 -5.24 -16.81
N ILE A 146 7.03 -4.96 -16.46
CA ILE A 146 7.46 -4.63 -15.09
C ILE A 146 7.95 -3.18 -15.10
N VAL A 147 7.30 -2.30 -14.35
CA VAL A 147 7.70 -0.89 -14.22
C VAL A 147 8.36 -0.76 -12.85
N ASP A 148 9.68 -0.61 -12.78
CA ASP A 148 10.41 -0.72 -11.51
C ASP A 148 11.84 -0.13 -11.57
N SER A 149 12.78 -0.58 -10.74
CA SER A 149 14.17 -0.11 -10.63
C SER A 149 15.14 -0.68 -11.68
N GLY A 150 14.66 -1.60 -12.52
CA GLY A 150 15.47 -2.28 -13.54
C GLY A 150 15.63 -3.77 -13.27
N VAL A 151 16.43 -4.45 -14.08
CA VAL A 151 16.75 -5.87 -13.91
C VAL A 151 18.21 -6.16 -14.20
N ASP A 152 18.84 -6.95 -13.34
CA ASP A 152 20.08 -7.66 -13.70
C ASP A 152 19.75 -8.89 -14.54
N TYR A 153 19.46 -8.68 -15.82
CA TYR A 153 19.17 -9.75 -16.77
C TYR A 153 20.38 -10.68 -17.02
N ASN A 154 21.58 -10.35 -16.52
CA ASN A 154 22.73 -11.27 -16.58
C ASN A 154 22.62 -12.39 -15.55
N HIS A 155 21.75 -12.25 -14.54
CA HIS A 155 21.49 -13.27 -13.55
C HIS A 155 21.11 -14.60 -14.25
N PRO A 156 21.80 -15.73 -13.96
CA PRO A 156 21.59 -17.00 -14.67
C PRO A 156 20.14 -17.48 -14.67
N GLU A 157 19.45 -17.31 -13.55
CA GLU A 157 18.05 -17.74 -13.41
C GLU A 157 17.07 -16.80 -14.14
N LEU A 158 17.51 -15.61 -14.57
CA LEU A 158 16.74 -14.66 -15.38
C LEU A 158 17.11 -14.69 -16.87
N GLY A 159 17.94 -15.65 -17.29
CA GLY A 159 18.21 -15.96 -18.70
C GLY A 159 19.57 -15.51 -19.25
N SER A 160 20.33 -14.68 -18.53
CA SER A 160 21.65 -14.18 -18.96
C SER A 160 21.69 -13.54 -20.35
N CYS A 161 20.64 -12.82 -20.73
CA CYS A 161 20.48 -12.24 -22.06
C CYS A 161 19.61 -10.99 -22.04
N TRP A 162 19.70 -10.15 -23.09
CA TRP A 162 18.84 -8.99 -23.28
C TRP A 162 18.49 -8.82 -24.75
N LYS A 163 17.18 -8.74 -25.08
CA LYS A 163 16.65 -8.50 -26.43
C LYS A 163 17.27 -9.37 -27.54
N THR A 164 17.36 -10.66 -27.28
CA THR A 164 17.82 -11.68 -28.22
C THR A 164 16.74 -12.77 -28.36
N ASP A 165 16.80 -13.54 -29.45
CA ASP A 165 15.88 -14.65 -29.66
C ASP A 165 15.97 -15.65 -28.50
N LYS A 166 14.81 -16.09 -27.99
CA LYS A 166 14.65 -16.98 -26.81
C LYS A 166 14.94 -16.33 -25.44
N CYS A 167 15.27 -15.04 -25.40
CA CYS A 167 15.40 -14.33 -24.14
C CYS A 167 14.03 -14.08 -23.49
N PRO A 168 13.88 -14.18 -22.15
CA PRO A 168 12.68 -13.68 -21.48
C PRO A 168 12.51 -12.18 -21.72
N TRP A 169 13.60 -11.41 -21.65
CA TRP A 169 13.61 -9.95 -21.76
C TRP A 169 13.60 -9.49 -23.22
N GLN A 170 12.40 -9.40 -23.80
CA GLN A 170 12.23 -8.99 -25.20
C GLN A 170 11.88 -7.50 -25.35
N TYR A 171 11.36 -6.87 -24.29
CA TYR A 171 10.85 -5.50 -24.32
C TYR A 171 11.44 -4.65 -23.18
N GLY A 172 11.08 -3.37 -23.16
CA GLY A 172 11.51 -2.48 -22.09
C GLY A 172 12.75 -1.63 -22.38
N LYS A 173 13.00 -0.68 -21.48
CA LYS A 173 14.00 0.40 -21.60
C LYS A 173 14.19 1.08 -20.24
N ASP A 174 15.29 1.80 -20.08
CA ASP A 174 15.47 2.79 -19.03
C ASP A 174 14.83 4.14 -19.40
N PHE A 175 14.19 4.80 -18.42
CA PHE A 175 13.57 6.13 -18.54
C PHE A 175 14.18 7.16 -17.58
N ILE A 176 15.01 6.75 -16.62
CA ILE A 176 15.48 7.65 -15.54
C ILE A 176 17.00 7.82 -15.55
N GLY A 177 17.76 6.72 -15.69
CA GLY A 177 19.21 6.73 -15.60
C GLY A 177 19.77 6.68 -14.17
N ASP A 178 21.10 6.58 -14.08
CA ASP A 178 21.83 6.49 -12.80
C ASP A 178 22.14 7.86 -12.19
N GLU A 179 22.25 8.91 -13.02
CA GLU A 179 22.60 10.28 -12.62
C GLU A 179 21.37 11.11 -12.19
N TYR A 180 20.25 10.45 -11.87
CA TYR A 180 19.04 11.18 -11.50
C TYR A 180 19.24 11.95 -10.19
N ASP A 181 19.22 13.28 -10.29
CA ASP A 181 19.36 14.20 -9.17
C ASP A 181 18.06 14.99 -8.97
N TYR A 182 17.41 14.73 -7.84
CA TYR A 182 16.13 15.29 -7.45
C TYR A 182 16.24 16.67 -6.76
N THR A 183 17.46 17.09 -6.38
CA THR A 183 17.68 18.36 -5.66
C THR A 183 17.60 19.58 -6.58
N GLN A 184 17.67 19.35 -7.89
CA GLN A 184 17.63 20.40 -8.89
C GLN A 184 16.19 20.71 -9.30
N VAL A 185 15.89 22.00 -9.50
CA VAL A 185 14.62 22.48 -10.06
C VAL A 185 14.34 21.85 -11.43
N LYS A 186 15.40 21.50 -12.17
CA LYS A 186 15.34 20.70 -13.40
C LYS A 186 16.07 19.38 -13.15
N PRO A 187 15.35 18.28 -12.88
CA PRO A 187 15.99 16.98 -12.64
C PRO A 187 16.83 16.53 -13.84
N ILE A 188 17.97 15.91 -13.56
CA ILE A 188 18.81 15.28 -14.59
C ILE A 188 18.17 13.94 -14.94
N VAL A 189 17.77 13.75 -16.20
CA VAL A 189 17.24 12.47 -16.68
C VAL A 189 18.14 12.00 -17.83
N LYS A 190 18.93 10.96 -17.59
CA LYS A 190 19.92 10.43 -18.55
C LYS A 190 19.80 8.91 -18.65
N PRO A 191 18.80 8.40 -19.37
CA PRO A 191 18.55 6.97 -19.42
C PRO A 191 19.70 6.19 -20.04
N ASN A 192 20.02 5.05 -19.44
CA ASN A 192 21.00 4.11 -19.96
C ASN A 192 20.47 3.34 -21.18
N LYS A 193 21.39 2.69 -21.90
CA LYS A 193 21.03 1.83 -23.05
C LYS A 193 20.16 0.64 -22.66
N THR A 194 20.31 0.16 -21.43
CA THR A 194 19.61 -1.00 -20.88
C THR A 194 19.07 -0.66 -19.49
N PRO A 195 17.93 -1.23 -19.06
CA PRO A 195 17.36 -1.01 -17.74
C PRO A 195 18.08 -1.88 -16.69
N MET A 196 19.40 -1.77 -16.60
CA MET A 196 20.18 -2.50 -15.61
C MET A 196 19.78 -2.04 -14.21
N ASP A 197 19.58 -2.98 -13.30
CA ASP A 197 19.25 -2.66 -11.92
C ASP A 197 20.49 -2.27 -11.12
N CYS A 198 20.38 -1.17 -10.38
CA CYS A 198 21.39 -0.69 -9.45
C CYS A 198 20.90 -0.68 -8.00
N MET A 199 19.62 -0.98 -7.79
CA MET A 199 18.95 -0.95 -6.49
C MET A 199 18.70 -2.39 -6.00
N GLY A 200 18.12 -3.22 -6.87
CA GLY A 200 17.90 -4.65 -6.65
C GLY A 200 16.42 -5.08 -6.55
N HIS A 201 15.51 -4.15 -6.26
CA HIS A 201 14.08 -4.45 -6.10
C HIS A 201 13.44 -4.97 -7.40
N GLY A 202 13.72 -4.33 -8.53
CA GLY A 202 13.25 -4.76 -9.84
C GLY A 202 13.76 -6.17 -10.23
N THR A 203 15.02 -6.47 -9.93
CA THR A 203 15.59 -7.82 -10.10
C THR A 203 14.91 -8.85 -9.19
N HIS A 204 14.57 -8.46 -7.96
CA HIS A 204 13.85 -9.31 -7.01
C HIS A 204 12.46 -9.67 -7.48
N ILE A 205 11.65 -8.69 -7.86
CA ILE A 205 10.29 -8.97 -8.35
C ILE A 205 10.30 -9.73 -9.69
N SER A 206 11.35 -9.55 -10.50
CA SER A 206 11.54 -10.29 -11.74
C SER A 206 11.71 -11.80 -11.50
N GLY A 207 12.43 -12.19 -10.45
CA GLY A 207 12.59 -13.59 -10.07
C GLY A 207 11.30 -14.26 -9.62
N ILE A 208 10.46 -13.53 -8.87
CA ILE A 208 9.13 -14.00 -8.43
C ILE A 208 8.26 -14.35 -9.64
N ILE A 209 8.35 -13.57 -10.72
CA ILE A 209 7.60 -13.82 -11.95
C ILE A 209 8.22 -15.00 -12.71
N ALA A 210 9.51 -14.94 -13.05
CA ALA A 210 10.00 -15.71 -14.19
C ALA A 210 11.36 -16.39 -13.99
N ALA A 211 11.89 -16.48 -12.76
CA ALA A 211 13.12 -17.23 -12.54
C ALA A 211 12.97 -18.71 -12.96
N ARG A 212 14.04 -19.27 -13.52
CA ARG A 212 14.06 -20.63 -14.11
C ARG A 212 15.15 -21.52 -13.52
N GLY A 213 15.59 -21.24 -12.30
CA GLY A 213 16.73 -21.92 -11.73
C GLY A 213 16.41 -22.73 -10.48
N PRO A 214 17.41 -23.47 -9.98
CA PRO A 214 17.25 -24.33 -8.82
C PRO A 214 17.12 -23.53 -7.51
N GLN A 215 17.55 -22.27 -7.45
CA GLN A 215 17.42 -21.43 -6.25
C GLN A 215 16.05 -20.75 -6.21
N VAL A 216 15.60 -20.21 -7.34
CA VAL A 216 14.31 -19.54 -7.47
C VAL A 216 13.57 -20.08 -8.70
N GLN A 217 12.36 -20.57 -8.44
CA GLN A 217 11.37 -20.86 -9.45
C GLN A 217 10.36 -19.71 -9.44
N GLY A 218 10.15 -19.06 -10.58
CA GLY A 218 9.11 -18.04 -10.73
C GLY A 218 7.73 -18.67 -10.93
N VAL A 219 6.68 -17.87 -10.71
CA VAL A 219 5.27 -18.26 -10.90
C VAL A 219 4.96 -18.58 -12.37
N ALA A 220 5.49 -17.79 -13.30
CA ALA A 220 5.27 -17.84 -14.74
C ALA A 220 6.62 -17.82 -15.50
N PRO A 221 7.44 -18.88 -15.37
CA PRO A 221 8.79 -18.92 -15.94
C PRO A 221 8.80 -18.86 -17.47
N GLY A 222 7.75 -19.27 -18.17
CA GLY A 222 7.63 -19.21 -19.63
C GLY A 222 7.22 -17.85 -20.19
N ALA A 223 6.88 -16.87 -19.35
CA ALA A 223 6.39 -15.56 -19.80
C ALA A 223 7.44 -14.76 -20.59
N THR A 224 6.97 -13.91 -21.50
CA THR A 224 7.79 -12.88 -22.16
C THR A 224 7.75 -11.61 -21.33
N LEU A 225 8.89 -10.99 -21.09
CA LEU A 225 9.03 -9.87 -20.16
C LEU A 225 9.48 -8.59 -20.85
N GLY A 226 9.03 -7.46 -20.29
CA GLY A 226 9.60 -6.14 -20.54
C GLY A 226 9.92 -5.43 -19.23
N MET A 227 11.14 -4.92 -19.08
CA MET A 227 11.53 -4.12 -17.92
C MET A 227 11.58 -2.63 -18.28
N TYR A 228 10.74 -1.83 -17.66
CA TYR A 228 10.64 -0.38 -17.85
C TYR A 228 11.18 0.29 -16.59
N ARG A 229 12.48 0.61 -16.59
CA ARG A 229 13.13 1.20 -15.43
C ARG A 229 12.73 2.66 -15.28
N VAL A 230 12.08 2.98 -14.16
CA VAL A 230 11.58 4.32 -13.82
C VAL A 230 12.04 4.80 -12.45
N LEU A 231 12.62 3.92 -11.63
CA LEU A 231 13.16 4.26 -10.31
C LEU A 231 14.68 4.48 -10.38
N SER A 232 15.15 5.51 -9.66
CA SER A 232 16.56 5.89 -9.65
C SER A 232 17.45 4.87 -8.93
N CYS A 233 18.77 5.00 -9.08
CA CYS A 233 19.66 4.38 -8.11
C CYS A 233 19.52 5.06 -6.74
N PRO A 234 19.84 4.35 -5.63
CA PRO A 234 19.80 4.95 -4.30
C PRO A 234 20.76 6.14 -4.18
N VAL A 235 20.29 7.26 -3.64
CA VAL A 235 21.10 8.42 -3.28
C VAL A 235 20.91 8.66 -1.78
N ASN A 236 21.97 8.48 -1.00
CA ASN A 236 21.91 8.50 0.48
C ASN A 236 20.90 7.51 1.08
N GLY A 237 20.62 6.39 0.39
CA GLY A 237 19.69 5.35 0.83
C GLY A 237 18.28 5.46 0.24
N ASP A 238 17.92 6.61 -0.33
CA ASP A 238 16.59 6.83 -0.89
C ASP A 238 16.53 6.62 -2.40
N VAL A 239 15.40 6.10 -2.88
CA VAL A 239 15.10 5.88 -4.29
C VAL A 239 13.99 6.81 -4.73
N PHE A 240 14.17 7.45 -5.88
CA PHE A 240 13.29 8.52 -6.35
C PHE A 240 12.72 8.24 -7.74
N ALA A 241 11.52 8.78 -7.97
CA ALA A 241 10.91 8.93 -9.28
C ALA A 241 9.90 10.08 -9.25
N ASP A 242 9.40 10.48 -10.42
CA ASP A 242 8.25 11.37 -10.52
C ASP A 242 7.11 10.73 -11.35
N ASP A 243 5.88 11.18 -11.12
CA ASP A 243 4.70 10.65 -11.81
C ASP A 243 4.90 10.62 -13.34
N ALA A 244 5.47 11.68 -13.93
CA ALA A 244 5.67 11.77 -15.37
C ALA A 244 6.65 10.71 -15.91
N ILE A 245 7.74 10.39 -15.21
CA ILE A 245 8.66 9.31 -15.60
C ILE A 245 7.98 7.95 -15.47
N ILE A 246 7.23 7.72 -14.39
CA ILE A 246 6.51 6.47 -14.17
C ILE A 246 5.46 6.25 -15.27
N MET A 247 4.65 7.27 -15.56
CA MET A 247 3.64 7.22 -16.62
C MET A 247 4.25 6.95 -17.99
N GLN A 248 5.46 7.45 -18.27
CA GLN A 248 6.18 7.13 -19.51
C GLN A 248 6.55 5.65 -19.61
N GLY A 249 7.01 5.04 -18.51
CA GLY A 249 7.27 3.59 -18.45
C GLY A 249 6.00 2.77 -18.66
N MET A 250 4.90 3.16 -18.01
CA MET A 250 3.60 2.52 -18.19
C MET A 250 3.11 2.62 -19.64
N GLU A 251 3.17 3.80 -20.26
CA GLU A 251 2.79 4.00 -21.66
C GLU A 251 3.63 3.15 -22.61
N ALA A 252 4.95 3.08 -22.38
CA ALA A 252 5.82 2.24 -23.19
C ALA A 252 5.46 0.75 -23.08
N ALA A 253 5.10 0.29 -21.88
CA ALA A 253 4.62 -1.07 -21.68
C ALA A 253 3.33 -1.35 -22.45
N PHE A 254 2.40 -0.40 -22.47
CA PHE A 254 1.21 -0.50 -23.31
C PHE A 254 1.56 -0.60 -24.81
N LYS A 255 2.44 0.28 -25.29
CA LYS A 255 2.87 0.31 -26.71
C LYS A 255 3.59 -0.96 -27.16
N ASP A 256 4.38 -1.55 -26.28
CA ASP A 256 5.05 -2.84 -26.52
C ASP A 256 4.06 -4.04 -26.50
N GLY A 257 2.77 -3.77 -26.22
CA GLY A 257 1.67 -4.72 -26.25
C GLY A 257 1.72 -5.70 -25.09
N MET A 258 2.08 -5.24 -23.89
CA MET A 258 2.07 -6.07 -22.69
C MET A 258 0.64 -6.48 -22.34
N ASP A 259 0.45 -7.76 -21.99
CA ASP A 259 -0.85 -8.29 -21.54
C ASP A 259 -1.18 -7.90 -20.10
N ILE A 260 -0.12 -7.78 -19.30
CA ILE A 260 -0.15 -7.59 -17.85
C ILE A 260 0.89 -6.54 -17.49
N LEU A 261 0.56 -5.62 -16.59
CA LEU A 261 1.48 -4.64 -16.02
C LEU A 261 1.60 -4.87 -14.50
N SER A 262 2.82 -5.03 -14.00
CA SER A 262 3.13 -5.17 -12.55
C SER A 262 3.73 -3.85 -12.03
N LEU A 263 3.08 -3.25 -11.03
CA LEU A 263 3.44 -1.96 -10.43
C LEU A 263 3.67 -2.12 -8.92
N SER A 264 4.93 -2.33 -8.53
CA SER A 264 5.31 -2.62 -7.14
C SER A 264 5.76 -1.37 -6.36
N PHE A 265 4.99 -0.29 -6.49
CA PHE A 265 5.23 1.00 -5.84
C PHE A 265 3.92 1.76 -5.67
N GLY A 266 3.92 2.76 -4.80
CA GLY A 266 2.79 3.66 -4.63
C GLY A 266 2.94 4.54 -3.39
N MET A 267 2.05 5.50 -3.28
CA MET A 267 1.84 6.32 -2.08
C MET A 267 0.35 6.33 -1.75
N VAL A 268 -0.01 6.46 -0.46
CA VAL A 268 -1.41 6.62 -0.04
C VAL A 268 -2.08 7.67 -0.92
N GLY A 269 -3.19 7.30 -1.56
CA GLY A 269 -3.71 8.10 -2.65
C GLY A 269 -5.15 7.80 -3.03
N TRP A 270 -5.61 8.51 -4.05
CA TRP A 270 -6.97 8.48 -4.55
C TRP A 270 -7.05 7.87 -5.95
N SER A 271 -8.23 7.43 -6.35
CA SER A 271 -8.45 6.87 -7.69
C SER A 271 -8.21 7.90 -8.81
N GLU A 272 -8.30 9.18 -8.47
CA GLU A 272 -8.09 10.34 -9.33
C GLU A 272 -6.63 10.75 -9.51
N ASP A 273 -5.71 10.17 -8.73
CA ASP A 273 -4.28 10.42 -8.88
C ASP A 273 -3.77 10.02 -10.27
N PRO A 274 -2.73 10.69 -10.81
CA PRO A 274 -2.31 10.52 -12.21
C PRO A 274 -1.96 9.07 -12.56
N LEU A 275 -1.32 8.34 -11.64
CA LEU A 275 -0.97 6.92 -11.84
C LEU A 275 -2.20 6.00 -11.81
N ALA A 276 -3.11 6.20 -10.85
CA ALA A 276 -4.36 5.44 -10.75
C ALA A 276 -5.28 5.72 -11.94
N ALA A 277 -5.36 6.97 -12.39
CA ALA A 277 -6.11 7.37 -13.57
C ALA A 277 -5.55 6.73 -14.85
N LEU A 278 -4.23 6.70 -15.03
CA LEU A 278 -3.59 6.02 -16.16
C LEU A 278 -3.82 4.50 -16.11
N ALA A 279 -3.63 3.89 -14.95
CA ALA A 279 -3.87 2.46 -14.75
C ALA A 279 -5.32 2.06 -15.07
N THR A 280 -6.29 2.87 -14.64
CA THR A 280 -7.71 2.68 -14.95
C THR A 280 -7.95 2.66 -16.46
N LYS A 281 -7.39 3.63 -17.20
CA LYS A 281 -7.52 3.66 -18.66
C LYS A 281 -6.86 2.47 -19.35
N MET A 282 -5.74 1.96 -18.83
CA MET A 282 -5.11 0.75 -19.35
C MET A 282 -5.99 -0.49 -19.16
N VAL A 283 -6.67 -0.59 -18.02
CA VAL A 283 -7.65 -1.65 -17.76
C VAL A 283 -8.82 -1.58 -18.74
N GLU A 284 -9.36 -0.39 -19.00
CA GLU A 284 -10.42 -0.17 -20.00
C GLU A 284 -9.98 -0.59 -21.42
N LYS A 285 -8.68 -0.55 -21.71
CA LYS A 285 -8.09 -1.01 -22.98
C LYS A 285 -7.71 -2.50 -22.98
N GLY A 286 -8.03 -3.24 -21.92
CA GLY A 286 -7.86 -4.68 -21.83
C GLY A 286 -6.50 -5.15 -21.29
N VAL A 287 -5.67 -4.25 -20.77
CA VAL A 287 -4.43 -4.62 -20.06
C VAL A 287 -4.76 -4.95 -18.61
N VAL A 288 -4.30 -6.09 -18.11
CA VAL A 288 -4.45 -6.40 -16.69
C VAL A 288 -3.40 -5.62 -15.89
N VAL A 289 -3.81 -4.68 -15.05
CA VAL A 289 -2.90 -3.94 -14.18
C VAL A 289 -2.96 -4.52 -12.77
N VAL A 290 -1.79 -4.87 -12.23
CA VAL A 290 -1.60 -5.41 -10.88
C VAL A 290 -0.73 -4.43 -10.10
N ALA A 291 -1.18 -3.99 -8.93
CA ALA A 291 -0.49 -2.98 -8.15
C ALA A 291 -0.46 -3.27 -6.64
N ALA A 292 0.64 -2.92 -6.00
CA ALA A 292 0.85 -3.09 -4.56
C ALA A 292 -0.06 -2.15 -3.76
N VAL A 293 -0.77 -2.67 -2.75
CA VAL A 293 -1.65 -1.81 -1.93
C VAL A 293 -0.88 -0.86 -1.00
N GLY A 294 0.40 -1.12 -0.73
CA GLY A 294 1.27 -0.29 0.13
C GLY A 294 1.75 -1.04 1.37
N ASN A 295 2.69 -0.42 2.11
CA ASN A 295 3.32 -1.02 3.30
C ASN A 295 3.11 -0.17 4.56
N ASP A 296 2.04 0.64 4.58
CA ASP A 296 1.71 1.58 5.65
C ASP A 296 0.61 1.01 6.57
N GLY A 297 0.42 -0.31 6.59
CA GLY A 297 -0.62 -0.99 7.39
C GLY A 297 -0.55 -0.71 8.89
N ARG A 298 0.66 -0.42 9.41
CA ARG A 298 0.87 0.00 10.81
C ARG A 298 0.22 1.34 11.14
N ASP A 299 -0.04 2.17 10.14
CA ASP A 299 -0.73 3.44 10.31
C ASP A 299 -2.26 3.28 10.37
N GLY A 300 -2.81 2.11 10.02
CA GLY A 300 -4.24 1.76 10.12
C GLY A 300 -4.99 1.78 8.78
N LEU A 301 -6.32 2.01 8.81
CA LEU A 301 -7.18 2.02 7.62
C LEU A 301 -6.82 3.13 6.62
N GLN A 302 -7.31 3.01 5.39
CA GLN A 302 -7.21 4.05 4.36
C GLN A 302 -5.76 4.43 4.03
N THR A 303 -4.90 3.41 4.08
CA THR A 303 -3.48 3.46 3.72
C THR A 303 -3.21 2.84 2.35
N ALA A 304 -4.28 2.51 1.62
CA ALA A 304 -4.20 2.00 0.27
C ALA A 304 -3.60 3.03 -0.70
N SER A 305 -2.66 2.57 -1.52
CA SER A 305 -1.86 3.43 -2.37
C SER A 305 -2.45 3.64 -3.77
N SER A 306 -2.16 4.79 -4.40
CA SER A 306 -2.19 4.94 -5.85
C SER A 306 -0.90 4.34 -6.44
N PRO A 307 -0.98 3.45 -7.45
CA PRO A 307 -2.10 3.23 -8.36
C PRO A 307 -3.08 2.10 -7.99
N ALA A 308 -2.90 1.40 -6.86
CA ALA A 308 -3.72 0.25 -6.48
C ALA A 308 -5.20 0.58 -6.25
N VAL A 309 -5.52 1.81 -5.84
CA VAL A 309 -6.90 2.32 -5.73
C VAL A 309 -7.55 2.65 -7.09
N GLY A 310 -6.83 2.47 -8.21
CA GLY A 310 -7.39 2.67 -9.55
C GLY A 310 -8.53 1.69 -9.86
N ARG A 311 -9.53 2.14 -10.64
CA ARG A 311 -10.69 1.32 -10.97
C ARG A 311 -10.26 0.18 -11.91
N GLY A 312 -10.72 -1.03 -11.62
CA GLY A 312 -10.35 -2.22 -12.38
C GLY A 312 -8.90 -2.72 -12.16
N VAL A 313 -8.10 -2.02 -11.36
CA VAL A 313 -6.74 -2.45 -10.97
C VAL A 313 -6.81 -3.57 -9.94
N ILE A 314 -6.01 -4.63 -10.13
CA ILE A 314 -5.89 -5.71 -9.14
C ILE A 314 -4.95 -5.23 -8.04
N SER A 315 -5.53 -4.75 -6.92
CA SER A 315 -4.80 -4.32 -5.73
C SER A 315 -4.42 -5.53 -4.86
N VAL A 316 -3.14 -5.60 -4.49
CA VAL A 316 -2.57 -6.81 -3.86
C VAL A 316 -2.05 -6.53 -2.44
N GLY A 317 -2.60 -7.25 -1.46
CA GLY A 317 -2.12 -7.32 -0.08
C GLY A 317 -1.05 -8.40 0.14
N SER A 318 -0.34 -8.33 1.27
CA SER A 318 0.76 -9.24 1.61
C SER A 318 0.39 -10.26 2.67
N VAL A 319 0.74 -11.53 2.41
CA VAL A 319 0.67 -12.64 3.36
C VAL A 319 2.09 -13.13 3.67
N GLU A 320 2.33 -13.48 4.92
CA GLU A 320 3.58 -14.11 5.35
C GLU A 320 3.73 -15.48 4.70
N ASN A 321 4.90 -15.73 4.11
CA ASN A 321 5.21 -17.04 3.55
C ASN A 321 5.21 -18.11 4.66
N TRP A 322 4.82 -19.35 4.34
CA TRP A 322 4.85 -20.48 5.29
C TRP A 322 6.26 -20.85 5.71
N ASN A 323 7.25 -20.47 4.91
CA ASN A 323 8.63 -20.80 5.14
C ASN A 323 9.48 -19.55 5.11
N ILE A 324 10.32 -19.43 6.12
CA ILE A 324 11.43 -18.52 6.13
C ILE A 324 12.65 -19.37 5.91
N THR A 325 13.63 -18.94 5.13
CA THR A 325 14.92 -19.64 5.15
C THR A 325 15.96 -18.77 5.75
N THR A 326 17.04 -19.30 6.25
CA THR A 326 18.13 -18.47 6.74
C THR A 326 19.39 -19.30 6.78
N THR A 327 20.49 -18.67 7.16
CA THR A 327 21.64 -19.38 7.67
C THR A 327 21.26 -20.17 8.94
N ALA A 328 21.90 -21.31 9.13
CA ALA A 328 21.69 -22.12 10.32
C ALA A 328 22.99 -22.78 10.76
N THR A 329 23.08 -23.13 12.04
CA THR A 329 24.20 -23.91 12.54
C THR A 329 23.71 -25.03 13.44
N ASN A 330 24.34 -26.20 13.35
CA ASN A 330 23.97 -27.33 14.19
C ASN A 330 24.69 -27.25 15.54
N ILE A 331 23.95 -27.24 16.64
CA ILE A 331 24.49 -27.22 18.00
C ILE A 331 24.18 -28.55 18.69
N THR A 332 25.21 -29.17 19.28
CA THR A 332 25.06 -30.36 20.12
C THR A 332 25.29 -29.99 21.58
N THR A 333 24.38 -30.40 22.43
CA THR A 333 24.43 -30.29 23.89
C THR A 333 24.25 -31.68 24.52
N PRO A 334 24.46 -31.83 25.84
CA PRO A 334 24.10 -33.08 26.53
C PRO A 334 22.61 -33.44 26.44
N SER A 335 21.73 -32.49 26.12
CA SER A 335 20.28 -32.71 25.99
C SER A 335 19.88 -33.15 24.57
N GLY A 336 20.82 -33.19 23.62
CA GLY A 336 20.56 -33.53 22.22
C GLY A 336 21.21 -32.54 21.26
N TRP A 337 20.88 -32.65 19.98
CA TRP A 337 21.31 -31.70 18.97
C TRP A 337 20.11 -30.93 18.41
N ARG A 338 20.34 -29.69 17.95
CA ARG A 338 19.32 -28.83 17.33
C ARG A 338 19.96 -28.05 16.19
N LEU A 339 19.26 -27.95 15.07
CA LEU A 339 19.60 -27.01 14.02
C LEU A 339 19.06 -25.63 14.43
N VAL A 340 19.97 -24.72 14.75
CA VAL A 340 19.65 -23.40 15.29
C VAL A 340 19.59 -22.39 14.15
N ARG A 341 18.49 -21.63 14.12
CA ARG A 341 18.27 -20.54 13.18
C ARG A 341 19.21 -19.39 13.56
N THR A 342 20.01 -18.90 12.61
CA THR A 342 20.93 -17.77 12.86
C THR A 342 20.55 -16.56 12.01
N SER A 343 20.94 -15.37 12.47
CA SER A 343 20.90 -14.15 11.64
C SER A 343 21.89 -14.22 10.49
N GLU A 344 21.82 -13.21 9.61
CA GLU A 344 22.86 -12.95 8.63
C GLU A 344 24.24 -12.71 9.24
N LYS A 345 25.25 -12.69 8.35
CA LYS A 345 26.61 -12.31 8.69
C LYS A 345 26.69 -10.87 9.16
N SER A 346 27.45 -10.67 10.23
CA SER A 346 27.67 -9.35 10.82
C SER A 346 28.49 -8.39 9.96
N THR A 347 29.24 -8.93 8.98
CA THR A 347 30.07 -8.17 8.05
C THR A 347 30.40 -9.00 6.79
N ASN A 348 30.62 -8.32 5.67
CA ASN A 348 31.08 -8.93 4.41
C ASN A 348 32.57 -9.33 4.42
N MET A 349 33.34 -8.92 5.44
CA MET A 349 34.80 -9.07 5.48
C MET A 349 35.29 -10.39 6.11
N VAL A 350 34.41 -11.11 6.80
CA VAL A 350 34.77 -12.34 7.53
C VAL A 350 33.99 -13.50 6.93
N ASP A 351 34.69 -14.57 6.54
CA ASP A 351 34.05 -15.83 6.16
C ASP A 351 33.22 -16.34 7.34
N PHE A 352 31.90 -16.34 7.16
CA PHE A 352 30.95 -16.49 8.24
C PHE A 352 30.73 -17.97 8.60
N ALA A 353 31.73 -18.60 9.20
CA ALA A 353 31.65 -19.97 9.68
C ALA A 353 32.25 -20.11 11.08
N PHE A 354 31.42 -20.51 12.05
CA PHE A 354 31.95 -20.99 13.33
C PHE A 354 32.85 -22.19 13.08
N PRO A 355 34.00 -22.31 13.78
CA PRO A 355 34.85 -23.48 13.62
C PRO A 355 34.09 -24.75 14.02
N LYS A 356 34.00 -25.73 13.11
CA LYS A 356 33.39 -27.03 13.40
C LYS A 356 34.02 -27.65 14.66
N GLY A 357 33.17 -28.02 15.61
CA GLY A 357 33.58 -28.61 16.89
C GLY A 357 33.95 -27.60 17.97
N ALA A 358 33.88 -26.29 17.70
CA ALA A 358 34.17 -25.27 18.70
C ALA A 358 33.26 -25.42 19.94
N PRO A 359 33.84 -25.44 21.16
CA PRO A 359 33.05 -25.51 22.39
C PRO A 359 32.25 -24.23 22.59
N LEU A 360 31.07 -24.36 23.19
CA LEU A 360 30.21 -23.24 23.56
C LEU A 360 30.46 -22.85 25.03
N SER A 361 30.46 -21.55 25.31
CA SER A 361 30.56 -21.01 26.67
C SER A 361 29.54 -19.88 26.87
N VAL A 362 28.94 -19.79 28.05
CA VAL A 362 28.03 -18.71 28.44
C VAL A 362 28.73 -17.84 29.49
N PRO A 363 29.55 -16.84 29.09
CA PRO A 363 30.30 -16.03 30.03
C PRO A 363 29.39 -15.18 30.91
N LYS A 364 29.64 -15.18 32.22
CA LYS A 364 28.99 -14.29 33.17
C LYS A 364 29.81 -13.02 33.36
N THR A 365 29.11 -11.89 33.41
CA THR A 365 29.70 -10.61 33.80
C THR A 365 29.91 -10.54 35.31
N SER A 366 30.63 -9.52 35.78
CA SER A 366 30.78 -9.22 37.21
C SER A 366 29.46 -9.13 37.98
N ASN A 367 28.37 -8.79 37.30
CA ASN A 367 27.03 -8.64 37.89
C ASN A 367 26.20 -9.93 37.78
N GLY A 368 26.80 -11.03 37.32
CA GLY A 368 26.17 -12.35 37.21
C GLY A 368 25.26 -12.56 35.99
N ASN A 369 24.99 -11.51 35.19
CA ASN A 369 24.23 -11.62 33.96
C ASN A 369 25.10 -12.11 32.78
N ILE A 370 24.47 -12.43 31.65
CA ILE A 370 25.15 -12.91 30.45
C ILE A 370 25.08 -11.89 29.30
N HIS A 371 24.86 -10.61 29.60
CA HIS A 371 24.72 -9.57 28.56
C HIS A 371 26.06 -9.27 27.85
N GLY A 372 27.20 -9.67 28.41
CA GLY A 372 28.52 -9.42 27.81
C GLY A 372 28.89 -7.94 27.71
N CYS A 373 28.28 -7.08 28.55
CA CYS A 373 28.51 -5.63 28.52
C CYS A 373 29.75 -5.19 29.32
N THR A 374 30.26 -6.05 30.21
CA THR A 374 31.48 -5.81 30.98
C THR A 374 32.43 -7.01 30.85
N GLU A 375 33.69 -6.84 31.27
CA GLU A 375 34.64 -7.95 31.22
C GLU A 375 34.14 -9.14 32.05
N THR A 376 34.37 -10.34 31.52
CA THR A 376 34.14 -11.61 32.22
C THR A 376 35.44 -12.14 32.84
N GLU A 377 35.32 -12.82 33.97
CA GLU A 377 36.39 -13.62 34.59
C GLU A 377 36.43 -15.05 34.03
N ASP A 378 35.39 -15.47 33.30
CA ASP A 378 35.32 -16.80 32.71
C ASP A 378 36.35 -16.98 31.58
N ASN A 379 37.00 -18.15 31.54
CA ASN A 379 37.93 -18.48 30.46
C ASN A 379 37.17 -18.92 29.19
N ILE A 380 37.03 -17.98 28.25
CA ILE A 380 36.36 -18.19 26.95
C ILE A 380 37.34 -18.30 25.76
N LYS A 381 38.63 -18.50 26.03
CA LYS A 381 39.61 -18.61 24.96
C LYS A 381 39.35 -19.86 24.12
N GLY A 382 39.17 -19.71 22.80
CA GLY A 382 38.91 -20.81 21.88
C GLY A 382 37.47 -21.31 21.85
N THR A 383 36.54 -20.64 22.53
CA THR A 383 35.11 -20.99 22.56
C THR A 383 34.28 -20.06 21.67
N VAL A 384 33.07 -20.47 21.33
CA VAL A 384 32.02 -19.57 20.83
C VAL A 384 31.26 -19.04 22.05
N ALA A 385 31.32 -17.73 22.27
CA ALA A 385 30.71 -17.06 23.41
C ALA A 385 29.22 -16.81 23.16
N VAL A 386 28.37 -17.26 24.07
CA VAL A 386 26.90 -17.11 24.01
C VAL A 386 26.50 -16.04 25.02
N VAL A 387 26.01 -14.90 24.52
CA VAL A 387 25.60 -13.74 25.31
C VAL A 387 24.16 -13.37 25.02
N ALA A 388 23.45 -12.75 25.95
CA ALA A 388 22.10 -12.24 25.69
C ALA A 388 22.12 -10.79 25.22
N ARG A 389 21.07 -10.40 24.49
CA ARG A 389 20.71 -8.99 24.29
C ARG A 389 20.52 -8.32 25.65
N GLY A 390 20.84 -7.04 25.71
CA GLY A 390 20.89 -6.29 26.96
C GLY A 390 21.31 -4.85 26.71
N ASP A 391 21.72 -4.16 27.75
CA ASP A 391 21.79 -2.69 27.80
C ASP A 391 22.99 -2.05 27.07
N CYS A 392 23.67 -2.80 26.20
CA CYS A 392 24.87 -2.36 25.49
C CYS A 392 24.85 -2.78 24.02
N THR A 393 25.65 -2.08 23.21
CA THR A 393 25.72 -2.31 21.76
C THR A 393 26.31 -3.68 21.43
N PHE A 394 25.90 -4.26 20.29
CA PHE A 394 26.49 -5.51 19.79
C PHE A 394 28.00 -5.39 19.53
N GLN A 395 28.44 -4.21 19.09
CA GLN A 395 29.86 -3.87 18.91
C GLN A 395 30.64 -4.05 20.21
N GLN A 396 30.15 -3.48 21.31
CA GLN A 396 30.80 -3.59 22.62
C GLN A 396 30.92 -5.04 23.08
N LYS A 397 29.86 -5.85 22.90
CA LYS A 397 29.89 -7.29 23.23
C LYS A 397 30.97 -8.01 22.41
N ALA A 398 31.00 -7.75 21.10
CA ALA A 398 31.96 -8.35 20.17
C ALA A 398 33.41 -7.99 20.52
N ASP A 399 33.69 -6.71 20.82
CA ASP A 399 35.02 -6.25 21.22
C ASP A 399 35.51 -6.97 22.49
N ILE A 400 34.64 -7.13 23.50
CA ILE A 400 34.98 -7.80 24.77
C ILE A 400 35.30 -9.28 24.56
N VAL A 401 34.43 -10.03 23.88
CA VAL A 401 34.63 -11.49 23.72
C VAL A 401 35.81 -11.80 22.79
N GLN A 402 36.01 -10.99 21.74
CA GLN A 402 37.17 -11.09 20.86
C GLN A 402 38.47 -10.83 21.64
N LYS A 403 38.53 -9.77 22.46
CA LYS A 403 39.70 -9.45 23.29
C LYS A 403 40.04 -10.56 24.30
N LYS A 404 39.04 -11.29 24.79
CA LYS A 404 39.21 -12.46 25.68
C LYS A 404 39.54 -13.77 24.93
N GLY A 405 39.61 -13.72 23.59
CA GLY A 405 40.07 -14.83 22.75
C GLY A 405 38.98 -15.82 22.34
N ALA A 406 37.70 -15.43 22.41
CA ALA A 406 36.64 -16.21 21.78
C ALA A 406 36.88 -16.33 20.27
N VAL A 407 36.43 -17.43 19.67
CA VAL A 407 36.53 -17.70 18.22
C VAL A 407 35.21 -17.45 17.49
N GLY A 408 34.19 -16.96 18.20
CA GLY A 408 32.89 -16.59 17.67
C GLY A 408 31.96 -16.06 18.76
N MET A 409 30.85 -15.45 18.35
CA MET A 409 29.82 -14.93 19.25
C MET A 409 28.42 -15.34 18.78
N ILE A 410 27.57 -15.76 19.72
CA ILE A 410 26.13 -15.96 19.53
C ILE A 410 25.42 -15.00 20.47
N VAL A 411 24.57 -14.13 19.93
CA VAL A 411 23.70 -13.22 20.68
C VAL A 411 22.30 -13.82 20.74
N ILE A 412 21.77 -14.03 21.95
CA ILE A 412 20.39 -14.45 22.15
C ILE A 412 19.51 -13.20 22.10
N ASP A 413 18.52 -13.18 21.22
CA ASP A 413 17.58 -12.08 21.14
C ASP A 413 16.57 -12.07 22.30
N ASP A 414 15.92 -10.93 22.53
CA ASP A 414 14.86 -10.75 23.53
C ASP A 414 13.45 -10.65 22.93
N GLY A 415 13.32 -10.78 21.59
CA GLY A 415 12.05 -10.84 20.87
C GLY A 415 11.98 -12.01 19.88
N ASP A 416 11.00 -11.92 18.98
CA ASP A 416 10.71 -12.97 17.98
C ASP A 416 11.53 -12.80 16.67
N ASP A 417 12.11 -11.62 16.44
CA ASP A 417 12.82 -11.26 15.21
C ASP A 417 14.34 -11.24 15.38
N ILE A 418 15.02 -12.23 14.78
CA ILE A 418 16.47 -12.26 14.70
C ILE A 418 16.96 -11.23 13.66
N THR A 419 17.93 -10.41 14.04
CA THR A 419 18.48 -9.34 13.18
C THR A 419 19.98 -9.52 12.96
N ALA A 420 20.47 -9.02 11.82
CA ALA A 420 21.90 -9.00 11.53
C ALA A 420 22.65 -8.09 12.52
N LEU A 421 23.75 -8.59 13.08
CA LEU A 421 24.58 -7.82 13.99
C LEU A 421 25.45 -6.85 13.18
N MET A 422 25.09 -5.57 13.06
CA MET A 422 25.94 -4.59 12.39
C MET A 422 27.22 -4.33 13.21
N LEU A 423 28.35 -4.89 12.76
CA LEU A 423 29.64 -4.79 13.44
C LEU A 423 30.68 -4.09 12.56
N ALA A 424 31.55 -3.30 13.18
CA ALA A 424 32.63 -2.61 12.52
C ALA A 424 33.72 -3.60 12.04
N MET A 425 34.51 -3.17 11.05
CA MET A 425 35.53 -3.99 10.39
C MET A 425 36.67 -4.46 11.31
N ASN A 426 36.77 -3.94 12.53
CA ASN A 426 37.74 -4.38 13.54
C ASN A 426 37.35 -5.71 14.22
N ILE A 427 36.09 -6.16 14.06
CA ILE A 427 35.65 -7.47 14.50
C ILE A 427 36.02 -8.51 13.44
N THR A 428 36.78 -9.51 13.86
CA THR A 428 37.38 -10.56 13.03
C THR A 428 36.83 -11.96 13.34
N ILE A 429 35.93 -12.06 14.33
CA ILE A 429 35.26 -13.31 14.69
C ILE A 429 33.83 -13.35 14.09
N PRO A 430 33.32 -14.54 13.71
CA PRO A 430 31.93 -14.68 13.29
C PRO A 430 30.98 -14.38 14.46
N ALA A 431 29.92 -13.61 14.19
CA ALA A 431 28.92 -13.24 15.18
C ALA A 431 27.50 -13.33 14.59
N VAL A 432 26.63 -14.16 15.19
CA VAL A 432 25.20 -14.30 14.81
C VAL A 432 24.29 -13.90 15.96
N MET A 433 23.05 -13.54 15.63
CA MET A 433 21.93 -13.59 16.56
C MET A 433 21.13 -14.89 16.39
N VAL A 434 20.51 -15.37 17.46
CA VAL A 434 19.58 -16.52 17.49
C VAL A 434 18.33 -16.15 18.28
N SER A 435 17.23 -16.86 18.05
CA SER A 435 15.97 -16.63 18.78
C SER A 435 16.14 -16.94 20.27
N ILE A 436 15.23 -16.39 21.10
CA ILE A 436 15.21 -16.70 22.52
C ILE A 436 15.08 -18.21 22.79
N GLU A 437 14.27 -18.93 22.01
CA GLU A 437 14.07 -20.37 22.16
C GLU A 437 15.35 -21.17 21.88
N ASP A 438 16.04 -20.85 20.78
CA ASP A 438 17.31 -21.49 20.44
C ASP A 438 18.40 -21.11 21.44
N GLY A 439 18.42 -19.86 21.90
CA GLY A 439 19.33 -19.37 22.93
C GLY A 439 19.18 -20.10 24.26
N LEU A 440 17.93 -20.33 24.71
CA LEU A 440 17.64 -21.08 25.92
C LEU A 440 18.12 -22.54 25.82
N PHE A 441 17.88 -23.20 24.68
CA PHE A 441 18.41 -24.54 24.42
C PHE A 441 19.94 -24.59 24.57
N ILE A 442 20.64 -23.59 24.06
CA ILE A 442 22.11 -23.50 24.16
C ILE A 442 22.55 -23.26 25.62
N VAL A 443 21.94 -22.31 26.32
CA VAL A 443 22.31 -21.94 27.70
C VAL A 443 22.11 -23.10 28.66
N GLU A 444 20.95 -23.77 28.60
CA GLU A 444 20.68 -24.96 29.41
C GLU A 444 21.64 -26.11 29.08
N GLY A 445 21.96 -26.28 27.80
CA GLY A 445 22.91 -27.27 27.33
C GLY A 445 24.30 -27.08 27.90
N VAL A 446 24.82 -25.84 27.85
CA VAL A 446 26.12 -25.48 28.43
C VAL A 446 26.12 -25.68 29.95
N ALA A 447 25.04 -25.34 30.65
CA ALA A 447 24.91 -25.56 32.09
C ALA A 447 24.94 -27.05 32.49
N LYS A 448 24.43 -27.94 31.62
CA LYS A 448 24.43 -29.40 31.83
C LYS A 448 25.74 -30.09 31.45
N GLY A 449 26.64 -29.41 30.74
CA GLY A 449 27.95 -29.94 30.38
C GLY A 449 28.47 -29.50 29.01
N LYS A 450 29.34 -30.32 28.42
CA LYS A 450 30.06 -29.97 27.18
C LYS A 450 29.09 -29.81 26.00
N SER A 451 28.96 -28.59 25.52
CA SER A 451 28.20 -28.23 24.31
C SER A 451 29.13 -27.67 23.23
N LYS A 452 28.78 -27.85 21.96
CA LYS A 452 29.62 -27.45 20.83
C LYS A 452 28.83 -27.14 19.57
N VAL A 453 29.45 -26.37 18.69
CA VAL A 453 29.06 -26.24 17.28
C VAL A 453 29.45 -27.53 16.54
N SER A 454 28.50 -28.15 15.84
CA SER A 454 28.64 -29.51 15.27
C SER A 454 28.93 -29.51 13.78
N THR A 455 28.47 -28.47 13.07
CA THR A 455 28.75 -28.21 11.66
C THR A 455 29.17 -26.76 11.51
N ASN A 456 29.86 -26.43 10.41
CA ASN A 456 29.96 -25.03 10.00
C ASN A 456 28.54 -24.51 9.74
N LEU A 457 28.41 -23.19 9.65
CA LEU A 457 27.17 -22.57 9.20
C LEU A 457 26.75 -23.23 7.87
N GLU A 458 25.58 -23.86 7.85
CA GLU A 458 24.95 -24.24 6.60
C GLU A 458 24.51 -22.94 5.95
N GLU A 459 24.93 -22.74 4.70
CA GLU A 459 24.76 -21.46 4.06
C GLU A 459 23.27 -21.10 4.10
N TYR A 460 22.34 -22.02 3.74
CA TYR A 460 20.90 -21.74 3.78
C TYR A 460 19.99 -22.95 4.01
N VAL A 461 19.04 -22.81 4.95
CA VAL A 461 18.06 -23.84 5.34
C VAL A 461 16.67 -23.25 5.57
N SER A 462 15.65 -23.90 5.01
CA SER A 462 14.26 -23.52 5.17
C SER A 462 13.67 -23.98 6.52
N PHE A 463 13.11 -23.04 7.25
CA PHE A 463 12.35 -23.20 8.49
C PHE A 463 10.87 -22.90 8.24
N ALA A 464 10.00 -23.38 9.14
CA ALA A 464 8.62 -22.88 9.17
C ALA A 464 8.63 -21.42 9.64
N SER A 465 7.83 -20.58 9.00
CA SER A 465 7.59 -19.22 9.46
C SER A 465 6.67 -19.25 10.68
N PRO A 466 7.02 -18.57 11.80
CA PRO A 466 6.14 -18.45 12.96
C PRO A 466 4.77 -17.86 12.59
N ASP A 467 4.77 -16.86 11.71
CA ASP A 467 3.57 -16.14 11.27
C ASP A 467 3.05 -16.63 9.92
N GLY A 468 3.54 -17.78 9.45
CA GLY A 468 3.27 -18.28 8.10
C GLY A 468 1.78 -18.42 7.79
N GLY A 469 1.35 -17.79 6.70
CA GLY A 469 -0.04 -17.79 6.25
C GLY A 469 -0.93 -16.71 6.89
N SER A 470 -0.41 -15.94 7.84
CA SER A 470 -1.09 -14.75 8.37
C SER A 470 -0.88 -13.53 7.47
N MET A 471 -1.74 -12.51 7.60
CA MET A 471 -1.53 -11.23 6.91
C MET A 471 -0.28 -10.53 7.44
N SER A 472 0.55 -10.01 6.54
CA SER A 472 1.72 -9.20 6.92
C SER A 472 1.26 -7.91 7.61
N VAL A 473 1.79 -7.64 8.80
CA VAL A 473 1.40 -6.46 9.62
C VAL A 473 1.66 -5.13 8.91
N PHE A 474 2.65 -5.07 8.02
CA PHE A 474 2.93 -3.87 7.22
C PHE A 474 1.94 -3.66 6.06
N SER A 475 1.21 -4.69 5.60
CA SER A 475 0.37 -4.57 4.41
C SER A 475 -0.67 -3.46 4.61
N SER A 476 -0.70 -2.45 3.73
CA SER A 476 -1.72 -1.40 3.82
C SER A 476 -3.12 -1.97 3.75
N PHE A 477 -4.06 -1.32 4.42
CA PHE A 477 -5.46 -1.71 4.47
C PHE A 477 -6.34 -0.64 3.83
N GLY A 478 -7.43 -1.07 3.23
CA GLY A 478 -8.51 -0.19 2.84
C GLY A 478 -9.34 0.29 4.04
N PRO A 479 -10.58 0.75 3.77
CA PRO A 479 -11.12 0.97 2.44
C PRO A 479 -10.35 2.03 1.64
N SER A 480 -10.69 2.18 0.36
CA SER A 480 -10.32 3.40 -0.36
C SER A 480 -10.96 4.63 0.32
N PRO A 481 -10.52 5.86 -0.02
CA PRO A 481 -11.20 7.08 0.42
C PRO A 481 -12.73 7.08 0.19
N GLU A 482 -13.19 6.40 -0.85
CA GLU A 482 -14.59 6.26 -1.30
C GLU A 482 -15.32 5.01 -0.79
N LEU A 483 -14.76 4.32 0.22
CA LEU A 483 -15.28 3.08 0.80
C LEU A 483 -15.21 1.83 -0.12
N ASP A 484 -14.42 1.87 -1.19
CA ASP A 484 -14.20 0.65 -1.99
C ASP A 484 -13.36 -0.37 -1.19
N LEU A 485 -13.70 -1.64 -1.33
CA LEU A 485 -12.98 -2.75 -0.70
C LEU A 485 -11.63 -2.97 -1.41
N VAL A 486 -10.57 -2.52 -0.76
CA VAL A 486 -9.16 -2.70 -1.15
C VAL A 486 -8.38 -3.24 0.06
N PRO A 487 -7.34 -4.09 -0.12
CA PRO A 487 -6.95 -4.72 -1.38
C PRO A 487 -8.03 -5.65 -1.93
N MET A 488 -7.94 -5.99 -3.21
CA MET A 488 -8.86 -6.93 -3.85
C MET A 488 -8.54 -8.38 -3.46
N ILE A 489 -7.25 -8.71 -3.36
CA ILE A 489 -6.76 -10.06 -3.08
C ILE A 489 -5.40 -9.97 -2.37
N SER A 490 -5.02 -11.02 -1.66
CA SER A 490 -3.70 -11.10 -1.03
C SER A 490 -2.86 -12.25 -1.61
N ALA A 491 -1.55 -12.05 -1.62
CA ALA A 491 -0.58 -13.03 -2.10
C ALA A 491 0.69 -13.01 -1.24
N PRO A 492 1.53 -14.05 -1.35
CA PRO A 492 2.75 -14.18 -0.55
C PRO A 492 3.68 -12.99 -0.81
N GLY A 493 4.02 -12.27 0.25
CA GLY A 493 4.80 -11.04 0.19
C GLY A 493 5.72 -10.81 1.37
N GLY A 494 5.48 -11.49 2.50
CA GLY A 494 6.41 -11.52 3.62
C GLY A 494 7.46 -12.62 3.47
N ASN A 495 8.73 -12.28 3.71
CA ASN A 495 9.86 -13.20 3.71
C ASN A 495 10.04 -13.96 2.39
N ILE A 496 9.94 -13.25 1.26
CA ILE A 496 10.02 -13.83 -0.07
C ILE A 496 11.44 -13.85 -0.56
N TRP A 497 11.95 -15.05 -0.82
CA TRP A 497 13.24 -15.27 -1.45
C TRP A 497 13.16 -15.14 -2.97
N SER A 498 14.05 -14.34 -3.55
CA SER A 498 14.14 -14.19 -5.00
C SER A 498 15.53 -13.79 -5.48
N THR A 499 15.68 -13.65 -6.80
CA THR A 499 16.90 -13.17 -7.46
C THR A 499 17.24 -11.75 -7.04
N TYR A 500 18.51 -11.40 -7.01
CA TYR A 500 19.01 -10.06 -6.71
C TYR A 500 20.20 -9.77 -7.62
N PRO A 501 20.63 -8.52 -7.82
CA PRO A 501 21.76 -8.26 -8.70
C PRO A 501 23.01 -9.05 -8.29
N LEU A 502 23.74 -9.60 -9.26
CA LEU A 502 24.90 -10.44 -9.00
C LEU A 502 25.95 -9.73 -8.15
N LYS A 503 26.13 -8.42 -8.40
CA LYS A 503 27.04 -7.54 -7.65
C LYS A 503 26.60 -7.28 -6.20
N LEU A 504 25.34 -7.55 -5.88
CA LEU A 504 24.74 -7.32 -4.56
C LEU A 504 24.40 -8.63 -3.83
N GLY A 505 24.97 -9.77 -4.25
CA GLY A 505 24.78 -11.05 -3.56
C GLY A 505 23.94 -12.09 -4.32
N SER A 506 23.51 -11.78 -5.55
CA SER A 506 22.75 -12.66 -6.47
C SER A 506 21.33 -13.02 -6.05
N TYR A 507 21.03 -13.02 -4.76
CA TYR A 507 19.70 -13.33 -4.26
C TYR A 507 19.51 -12.67 -2.90
N LYS A 508 18.26 -12.35 -2.57
CA LYS A 508 17.90 -11.72 -1.29
C LYS A 508 16.49 -12.14 -0.88
N SER A 509 16.18 -12.11 0.41
CA SER A 509 14.77 -12.08 0.85
C SER A 509 14.31 -10.68 1.13
N LEU A 510 13.14 -10.35 0.60
CA LEU A 510 12.47 -9.09 0.84
C LEU A 510 11.03 -9.33 1.30
N SER A 511 10.52 -8.38 2.07
CA SER A 511 9.14 -8.35 2.53
C SER A 511 8.46 -7.09 2.00
N GLY A 512 7.24 -7.23 1.49
CA GLY A 512 6.45 -6.12 0.99
C GLY A 512 5.29 -6.57 0.10
N THR A 513 4.26 -5.73 0.00
CA THR A 513 3.21 -5.89 -1.04
C THR A 513 3.81 -5.80 -2.45
N SER A 514 5.00 -5.21 -2.57
CA SER A 514 5.86 -5.25 -3.76
C SER A 514 6.23 -6.65 -4.22
N MET A 515 6.32 -7.64 -3.33
CA MET A 515 6.60 -9.05 -3.66
C MET A 515 5.32 -9.82 -3.98
N SER A 516 4.19 -9.48 -3.35
CA SER A 516 2.87 -10.07 -3.66
C SER A 516 2.35 -9.67 -5.04
N THR A 517 2.62 -8.44 -5.47
CA THR A 517 2.21 -7.88 -6.77
C THR A 517 2.70 -8.68 -7.98
N PRO A 518 4.02 -8.89 -8.17
CA PRO A 518 4.56 -9.73 -9.26
C PRO A 518 4.09 -11.18 -9.15
N TYR A 519 3.81 -11.66 -7.93
CA TYR A 519 3.22 -12.97 -7.73
C TYR A 519 1.87 -13.11 -8.43
N ILE A 520 0.96 -12.15 -8.18
CA ILE A 520 -0.35 -12.10 -8.83
C ILE A 520 -0.21 -11.88 -10.34
N ALA A 521 0.72 -11.04 -10.79
CA ALA A 521 0.99 -10.88 -12.23
C ALA A 521 1.37 -12.22 -12.89
N GLY A 522 2.19 -13.04 -12.22
CA GLY A 522 2.47 -14.40 -12.63
C GLY A 522 1.23 -15.31 -12.65
N VAL A 523 0.40 -15.28 -11.61
CA VAL A 523 -0.85 -16.06 -11.54
C VAL A 523 -1.79 -15.69 -12.70
N VAL A 524 -1.94 -14.39 -12.98
CA VAL A 524 -2.72 -13.89 -14.12
C VAL A 524 -2.14 -14.41 -15.44
N ALA A 525 -0.81 -14.51 -15.59
CA ALA A 525 -0.22 -15.09 -16.79
C ALA A 525 -0.56 -16.57 -16.95
N LEU A 526 -0.57 -17.36 -15.87
CA LEU A 526 -1.03 -18.75 -15.91
C LEU A 526 -2.52 -18.84 -16.31
N ILE A 527 -3.36 -17.96 -15.77
CA ILE A 527 -4.79 -17.86 -16.14
C ILE A 527 -4.94 -17.50 -17.62
N LYS A 528 -4.24 -16.47 -18.12
CA LYS A 528 -4.30 -16.06 -19.54
C LYS A 528 -3.77 -17.15 -20.48
N GLN A 529 -2.75 -17.91 -20.09
CA GLN A 529 -2.30 -19.06 -20.88
C GLN A 529 -3.40 -20.12 -21.00
N ALA A 530 -4.08 -20.44 -19.90
CA ALA A 530 -5.14 -21.45 -19.89
C ALA A 530 -6.44 -20.96 -20.56
N ARG A 531 -6.79 -19.69 -20.37
CA ARG A 531 -8.06 -19.08 -20.76
C ARG A 531 -7.83 -17.71 -21.43
N PRO A 532 -7.24 -17.68 -22.64
CA PRO A 532 -6.76 -16.44 -23.28
C PRO A 532 -7.86 -15.45 -23.68
N LYS A 533 -9.13 -15.88 -23.68
CA LYS A 533 -10.28 -15.05 -24.07
C LYS A 533 -10.95 -14.33 -22.89
N LEU A 534 -10.52 -14.57 -21.65
CA LEU A 534 -11.12 -13.89 -20.51
C LEU A 534 -10.82 -12.39 -20.56
N THR A 535 -11.85 -11.61 -20.28
CA THR A 535 -11.73 -10.17 -20.04
C THR A 535 -11.03 -9.88 -18.71
N VAL A 536 -10.58 -8.63 -18.51
CA VAL A 536 -9.96 -8.21 -17.24
C VAL A 536 -10.91 -8.45 -16.05
N ASP A 537 -12.20 -8.12 -16.20
CA ASP A 537 -13.20 -8.33 -15.14
C ASP A 537 -13.46 -9.80 -14.84
N GLN A 538 -13.49 -10.65 -15.87
CA GLN A 538 -13.62 -12.10 -15.66
C GLN A 538 -12.40 -12.69 -14.95
N ILE A 539 -11.19 -12.21 -15.26
CA ILE A 539 -9.96 -12.59 -14.53
C ILE A 539 -10.06 -12.15 -13.07
N ARG A 540 -10.46 -10.89 -12.82
CA ARG A 540 -10.67 -10.36 -11.47
C ARG A 540 -11.67 -11.21 -10.68
N GLN A 541 -12.79 -11.53 -11.31
CA GLN A 541 -13.87 -12.32 -10.73
C GLN A 541 -13.41 -13.72 -10.32
N ILE A 542 -12.74 -14.48 -11.19
CA ILE A 542 -12.28 -15.83 -10.83
C ILE A 542 -11.15 -15.82 -9.81
N LEU A 543 -10.32 -14.77 -9.79
CA LEU A 543 -9.31 -14.60 -8.73
C LEU A 543 -9.97 -14.43 -7.37
N VAL A 544 -10.96 -13.55 -7.27
CA VAL A 544 -11.71 -13.31 -6.03
C VAL A 544 -12.52 -14.54 -5.64
N ASN A 545 -13.33 -15.07 -6.55
CA ASN A 545 -14.23 -16.16 -6.21
C ASN A 545 -13.49 -17.43 -5.78
N SER A 546 -12.25 -17.66 -6.22
CA SER A 546 -11.48 -18.85 -5.85
C SER A 546 -10.49 -18.65 -4.69
N ALA A 547 -10.35 -17.43 -4.18
CA ALA A 547 -9.43 -17.13 -3.09
C ALA A 547 -9.89 -17.76 -1.77
N ASN A 548 -8.93 -17.94 -0.86
CA ASN A 548 -9.17 -18.51 0.46
C ASN A 548 -9.13 -17.38 1.51
N PRO A 549 -10.25 -17.11 2.22
CA PRO A 549 -10.24 -16.19 3.35
C PRO A 549 -9.18 -16.57 4.39
N ILE A 550 -8.50 -15.58 4.96
CA ILE A 550 -7.36 -15.78 5.86
C ILE A 550 -7.86 -15.72 7.32
N PRO A 551 -7.63 -16.76 8.14
CA PRO A 551 -7.94 -16.71 9.56
C PRO A 551 -6.93 -15.82 10.29
N ASP A 552 -7.42 -15.06 11.26
CA ASP A 552 -6.60 -14.30 12.19
C ASP A 552 -6.18 -15.20 13.36
N PRO A 553 -4.88 -15.46 13.55
CA PRO A 553 -4.40 -16.35 14.61
C PRO A 553 -4.69 -15.83 16.01
N GLY A 554 -4.85 -14.51 16.20
CA GLY A 554 -5.12 -13.92 17.52
C GLY A 554 -6.57 -14.06 17.97
N THR A 555 -7.52 -14.12 17.03
CA THR A 555 -8.96 -14.08 17.32
C THR A 555 -9.71 -15.36 16.92
N GLY A 556 -9.14 -16.15 16.01
CA GLY A 556 -9.79 -17.31 15.40
C GLY A 556 -10.90 -16.96 14.39
N GLN A 557 -11.21 -15.68 14.19
CA GLN A 557 -12.13 -15.19 13.15
C GLN A 557 -11.39 -14.97 11.82
N MET A 558 -12.12 -14.73 10.72
CA MET A 558 -11.49 -14.32 9.47
C MET A 558 -10.99 -12.88 9.57
N VAL A 559 -9.84 -12.61 8.94
CA VAL A 559 -9.33 -11.25 8.77
C VAL A 559 -10.33 -10.43 7.95
N SER A 560 -10.50 -9.16 8.32
CA SER A 560 -11.40 -8.24 7.61
C SER A 560 -11.10 -8.20 6.11
N PRO A 561 -12.12 -8.17 5.23
CA PRO A 561 -11.91 -7.95 3.80
C PRO A 561 -11.24 -6.61 3.46
N TYR A 562 -11.37 -5.57 4.30
CA TYR A 562 -10.60 -4.33 4.12
C TYR A 562 -9.09 -4.50 4.35
N SER A 563 -8.67 -5.63 4.92
CA SER A 563 -7.25 -5.95 5.13
C SER A 563 -6.76 -7.02 4.14
N SER A 564 -7.53 -8.09 3.97
CA SER A 564 -7.12 -9.26 3.18
C SER A 564 -7.75 -9.34 1.78
N GLY A 565 -8.69 -8.45 1.45
CA GLY A 565 -9.51 -8.58 0.25
C GLY A 565 -10.33 -9.87 0.27
N ALA A 566 -10.26 -10.61 -0.83
CA ALA A 566 -10.80 -11.97 -0.94
C ALA A 566 -9.97 -13.02 -0.15
N GLY A 567 -8.82 -12.64 0.41
CA GLY A 567 -7.88 -13.55 1.06
C GLY A 567 -6.77 -14.04 0.13
N LEU A 568 -6.16 -15.16 0.48
CA LEU A 568 -5.00 -15.71 -0.22
C LEU A 568 -5.41 -16.28 -1.59
N VAL A 569 -4.70 -15.85 -2.64
CA VAL A 569 -4.90 -16.34 -4.00
C VAL A 569 -4.78 -17.86 -4.13
N ASN A 570 -5.66 -18.45 -4.94
CA ASN A 570 -5.60 -19.87 -5.33
C ASN A 570 -5.59 -20.02 -6.86
N ALA A 571 -4.40 -20.03 -7.45
CA ALA A 571 -4.20 -20.09 -8.89
C ALA A 571 -4.83 -21.32 -9.54
N TYR A 572 -4.70 -22.49 -8.90
CA TYR A 572 -5.24 -23.74 -9.46
C TYR A 572 -6.77 -23.68 -9.55
N ASN A 573 -7.43 -23.26 -8.47
CA ASN A 573 -8.88 -23.15 -8.44
C ASN A 573 -9.38 -22.03 -9.39
N ALA A 574 -8.67 -20.91 -9.49
CA ALA A 574 -9.00 -19.85 -10.45
C ALA A 574 -8.97 -20.38 -11.90
N ILE A 575 -7.90 -21.08 -12.28
CA ILE A 575 -7.70 -21.65 -13.62
C ILE A 575 -8.79 -22.68 -13.94
N LYS A 576 -9.13 -23.54 -12.97
CA LYS A 576 -10.12 -24.61 -13.09
C LYS A 576 -11.56 -24.14 -12.84
N SER A 577 -11.78 -22.86 -12.57
CA SER A 577 -13.11 -22.33 -12.24
C SER A 577 -14.13 -22.61 -13.34
N ARG A 578 -15.27 -23.18 -12.94
CA ARG A 578 -16.43 -23.55 -13.77
C ARG A 578 -17.64 -22.66 -13.54
N ALA A 579 -17.51 -21.60 -12.76
CA ALA A 579 -18.59 -20.64 -12.54
C ALA A 579 -18.06 -19.20 -12.41
N PHE A 580 -18.96 -18.25 -12.63
CA PHE A 580 -18.76 -16.84 -12.32
C PHE A 580 -19.80 -16.42 -11.28
N VAL A 581 -19.36 -15.84 -10.15
CA VAL A 581 -20.26 -15.34 -9.10
C VAL A 581 -20.11 -13.82 -9.00
N GLY A 582 -21.17 -13.09 -9.36
CA GLY A 582 -21.12 -11.65 -9.63
C GLY A 582 -22.29 -10.87 -9.02
N PRO A 583 -22.13 -9.63 -8.51
CA PRO A 583 -20.86 -8.91 -8.38
C PRO A 583 -19.90 -9.67 -7.45
N TYR A 584 -18.62 -9.68 -7.82
CA TYR A 584 -17.62 -10.51 -7.13
C TYR A 584 -17.12 -9.86 -5.83
N VAL A 585 -17.51 -8.62 -5.55
CA VAL A 585 -17.23 -7.87 -4.33
C VAL A 585 -18.42 -6.97 -4.02
N LEU A 586 -18.74 -6.78 -2.74
CA LEU A 586 -19.80 -5.87 -2.29
C LEU A 586 -19.22 -4.77 -1.39
N SER A 587 -18.99 -3.59 -1.98
CA SER A 587 -18.61 -2.38 -1.23
C SER A 587 -19.88 -1.62 -0.82
N ILE A 588 -20.24 -1.68 0.46
CA ILE A 588 -21.49 -1.15 1.02
C ILE A 588 -21.22 0.28 1.50
N ASN A 589 -21.31 1.24 0.57
CA ASN A 589 -21.09 2.67 0.83
C ASN A 589 -22.37 3.43 1.22
N GLN A 590 -23.55 2.85 1.01
CA GLN A 590 -24.85 3.38 1.40
C GLN A 590 -25.68 2.29 2.09
N THR A 591 -26.32 2.64 3.19
CA THR A 591 -27.25 1.74 3.91
C THR A 591 -28.59 2.42 4.09
N GLU A 592 -29.68 1.68 3.85
CA GLU A 592 -31.03 2.15 4.14
C GLU A 592 -31.32 1.97 5.63
N ILE A 593 -31.85 3.01 6.29
CA ILE A 593 -32.41 2.87 7.63
C ILE A 593 -33.83 2.28 7.47
N SER A 594 -34.07 1.10 8.02
CA SER A 594 -35.42 0.52 8.03
C SER A 594 -36.35 1.41 8.86
N SER A 595 -37.28 2.09 8.20
CA SER A 595 -38.31 2.93 8.84
C SER A 595 -39.63 2.18 9.08
N SER A 596 -39.73 0.91 8.66
CA SER A 596 -40.97 0.14 8.67
C SER A 596 -41.26 -0.61 9.97
N ASP A 597 -40.25 -0.87 10.80
CA ASP A 597 -40.43 -1.50 12.11
C ASP A 597 -40.32 -0.45 13.21
N LYS A 598 -41.44 -0.20 13.89
CA LYS A 598 -41.53 0.77 15.00
C LYS A 598 -40.62 0.41 16.19
N ASP A 599 -40.06 -0.79 16.20
CA ASP A 599 -39.11 -1.30 17.20
C ASP A 599 -37.64 -1.30 16.70
N SER A 600 -37.36 -1.00 15.41
CA SER A 600 -36.02 -1.14 14.79
C SER A 600 -35.33 0.18 14.42
N THR A 601 -35.66 1.28 15.10
CA THR A 601 -35.06 2.59 14.82
C THR A 601 -33.53 2.52 14.99
N GLY A 602 -32.77 2.46 13.90
CA GLY A 602 -31.30 2.46 13.90
C GLY A 602 -30.61 1.28 13.22
N ILE A 603 -31.32 0.25 12.78
CA ILE A 603 -30.71 -0.85 11.99
C ILE A 603 -30.53 -0.41 10.54
N ARG A 604 -29.29 -0.56 10.05
CA ARG A 604 -28.86 -0.24 8.69
C ARG A 604 -28.82 -1.50 7.84
N LEU A 605 -29.50 -1.48 6.69
CA LEU A 605 -29.64 -2.63 5.80
C LEU A 605 -29.11 -2.29 4.41
N SER A 606 -28.60 -3.31 3.71
CA SER A 606 -28.31 -3.23 2.27
C SER A 606 -28.80 -4.50 1.58
N ARG A 607 -29.44 -4.36 0.42
CA ARG A 607 -29.98 -5.48 -0.36
C ARG A 607 -29.17 -5.63 -1.64
N HIS A 608 -28.78 -6.86 -1.94
CA HIS A 608 -27.91 -7.21 -3.06
C HIS A 608 -28.44 -8.43 -3.79
N ASN A 609 -28.28 -8.42 -5.12
CA ASN A 609 -28.57 -9.56 -5.96
C ASN A 609 -27.25 -10.13 -6.48
N ILE A 610 -26.93 -11.37 -6.13
CA ILE A 610 -25.75 -12.08 -6.64
C ILE A 610 -26.17 -13.09 -7.68
N THR A 611 -25.57 -12.99 -8.86
CA THR A 611 -25.70 -13.94 -9.96
C THR A 611 -24.66 -15.04 -9.80
N PHE A 612 -25.11 -16.29 -9.77
CA PHE A 612 -24.26 -17.45 -9.99
C PHE A 612 -24.47 -17.92 -11.43
N ALA A 613 -23.43 -17.86 -12.26
CA ALA A 613 -23.46 -18.36 -13.63
C ALA A 613 -22.66 -19.67 -13.72
N ASN A 614 -23.36 -20.78 -13.96
CA ASN A 614 -22.75 -22.06 -14.27
C ASN A 614 -22.19 -22.02 -15.71
N THR A 615 -20.87 -22.13 -15.85
CA THR A 615 -20.21 -22.12 -17.17
C THR A 615 -19.80 -23.50 -17.64
N ASP A 616 -20.12 -24.54 -16.87
CA ASP A 616 -19.99 -25.91 -17.33
C ASP A 616 -21.08 -26.22 -18.35
N GLY A 617 -20.69 -26.83 -19.47
CA GLY A 617 -21.61 -27.14 -20.58
C GLY A 617 -22.35 -28.47 -20.42
N GLU A 618 -22.01 -29.28 -19.42
CA GLU A 618 -22.49 -30.66 -19.30
C GLU A 618 -23.09 -30.97 -17.94
N LYS A 619 -22.57 -30.37 -16.87
CA LYS A 619 -22.93 -30.70 -15.49
C LYS A 619 -23.73 -29.59 -14.82
N SER A 620 -24.85 -29.98 -14.23
CA SER A 620 -25.61 -29.13 -13.32
C SER A 620 -24.89 -28.99 -11.98
N ALA A 621 -25.24 -27.96 -11.21
CA ALA A 621 -24.58 -27.58 -9.97
C ALA A 621 -25.60 -27.37 -8.86
N LYS A 622 -25.42 -28.05 -7.73
CA LYS A 622 -26.12 -27.71 -6.49
C LYS A 622 -25.31 -26.67 -5.73
N VAL A 623 -25.89 -25.50 -5.52
CA VAL A 623 -25.26 -24.36 -4.87
C VAL A 623 -25.91 -24.10 -3.52
N VAL A 624 -25.12 -24.04 -2.47
CA VAL A 624 -25.53 -23.72 -1.09
C VAL A 624 -24.80 -22.47 -0.62
N LEU A 625 -25.56 -21.46 -0.22
CA LEU A 625 -25.07 -20.16 0.23
C LEU A 625 -24.97 -20.11 1.76
N THR A 626 -23.83 -19.64 2.26
CA THR A 626 -23.55 -19.41 3.68
C THR A 626 -22.82 -18.08 3.86
N ASN A 627 -22.74 -17.58 5.09
CA ASN A 627 -21.97 -16.38 5.44
C ASN A 627 -20.93 -16.68 6.51
N VAL A 628 -19.75 -16.09 6.39
CA VAL A 628 -18.71 -16.04 7.42
C VAL A 628 -18.41 -14.59 7.76
N VAL A 629 -18.76 -14.17 8.97
CA VAL A 629 -18.44 -12.83 9.49
C VAL A 629 -16.95 -12.74 9.79
N ALA A 630 -16.32 -11.64 9.38
CA ALA A 630 -14.92 -11.34 9.65
C ALA A 630 -14.77 -10.33 10.80
N ASN A 631 -13.53 -10.14 11.27
CA ASN A 631 -13.20 -9.10 12.23
C ASN A 631 -13.65 -7.72 11.71
N SER A 632 -14.31 -6.94 12.57
CA SER A 632 -14.64 -5.55 12.25
C SER A 632 -13.53 -4.61 12.75
N LEU A 633 -13.39 -3.48 12.07
CA LEU A 633 -12.36 -2.47 12.33
C LEU A 633 -13.06 -1.27 12.98
N THR A 634 -12.48 -0.70 14.03
CA THR A 634 -13.07 0.39 14.82
C THR A 634 -11.97 1.31 15.36
N MET A 635 -12.37 2.51 15.78
CA MET A 635 -11.50 3.59 16.27
C MET A 635 -11.02 3.39 17.72
N TYR A 636 -11.49 2.36 18.45
CA TYR A 636 -11.13 2.15 19.87
C TYR A 636 -10.72 0.72 20.17
N THR A 637 -9.55 0.52 20.77
CA THR A 637 -9.19 -0.76 21.40
C THR A 637 -10.18 -1.07 22.54
N SER A 638 -10.71 -2.30 22.58
CA SER A 638 -11.59 -2.76 23.68
C SER A 638 -10.87 -2.77 25.04
N ASN A 639 -9.53 -2.91 25.01
CA ASN A 639 -8.66 -3.09 26.18
C ASN A 639 -7.45 -2.13 26.21
N GLY A 640 -7.43 -1.06 25.42
CA GLY A 640 -6.31 -0.11 25.44
C GLY A 640 -4.99 -0.57 24.79
N ARG A 641 -4.90 -1.72 24.11
CA ARG A 641 -3.71 -2.13 23.34
C ARG A 641 -4.00 -3.00 22.11
N PHE A 642 -3.39 -2.63 20.97
CA PHE A 642 -2.37 -3.46 20.32
C PHE A 642 -1.21 -2.53 19.93
N ALA A 643 0.00 -2.82 20.41
CA ALA A 643 1.22 -2.08 20.12
C ALA A 643 2.30 -3.10 19.81
N THR A 644 3.03 -2.92 18.71
CA THR A 644 4.30 -3.62 18.51
C THR A 644 5.46 -2.63 18.34
N SER A 645 5.36 -1.49 19.04
CA SER A 645 6.33 -0.40 19.24
C SER A 645 6.37 0.70 18.17
N ILE A 646 5.63 1.77 18.48
CA ILE A 646 5.95 3.16 18.15
C ILE A 646 6.15 3.75 19.56
N LEU A 647 7.40 3.94 19.97
CA LEU A 647 7.83 4.03 21.37
C LEU A 647 6.93 4.95 22.22
N GLU A 648 6.14 4.29 23.09
CA GLU A 648 5.65 4.75 24.39
C GLU A 648 5.54 6.27 24.60
N ASP A 649 4.45 6.88 24.11
CA ASP A 649 3.54 7.80 24.84
C ASP A 649 2.81 8.79 23.90
N SER A 650 1.47 8.90 24.08
CA SER A 650 0.48 9.69 23.31
C SER A 650 -0.17 8.97 22.12
N VAL A 651 -1.08 8.05 22.44
CA VAL A 651 -1.76 7.10 21.54
C VAL A 651 -2.67 7.78 20.50
N ILE A 652 -2.27 7.75 19.23
CA ILE A 652 -3.20 7.91 18.09
C ILE A 652 -3.91 6.56 17.90
N PRO A 653 -5.25 6.50 17.78
CA PRO A 653 -5.94 5.23 17.66
C PRO A 653 -5.51 4.46 16.41
N THR A 654 -4.91 3.30 16.60
CA THR A 654 -4.62 2.35 15.52
C THR A 654 -5.82 1.44 15.32
N TRP A 655 -6.23 1.31 14.07
CA TRP A 655 -7.21 0.34 13.59
C TRP A 655 -6.39 -0.90 13.17
N PRO A 656 -6.68 -2.16 13.57
CA PRO A 656 -7.95 -2.74 14.04
C PRO A 656 -8.12 -2.84 15.57
N THR A 657 -9.35 -3.15 15.99
CA THR A 657 -9.63 -3.68 17.33
C THR A 657 -9.99 -5.14 17.24
N ASN A 658 -9.60 -5.92 18.24
CA ASN A 658 -10.07 -7.28 18.38
C ASN A 658 -11.59 -7.28 18.69
N THR A 659 -12.39 -7.79 17.75
CA THR A 659 -13.85 -7.90 17.91
C THR A 659 -14.31 -9.26 18.44
N SER A 660 -13.39 -10.15 18.85
CA SER A 660 -13.74 -11.46 19.41
C SER A 660 -14.56 -11.36 20.70
N GLU A 661 -14.46 -10.25 21.43
CA GLU A 661 -15.21 -9.98 22.67
C GLU A 661 -16.57 -9.31 22.41
N VAL A 662 -16.86 -8.94 21.16
CA VAL A 662 -18.15 -8.36 20.76
C VAL A 662 -19.17 -9.47 20.60
N ALA A 663 -20.37 -9.30 21.16
CA ALA A 663 -21.43 -10.29 21.09
C ALA A 663 -21.81 -10.57 19.61
N GLN A 664 -21.78 -11.84 19.21
CA GLN A 664 -21.91 -12.24 17.80
C GLN A 664 -23.25 -11.84 17.16
N ASP A 665 -24.31 -11.72 17.96
CA ASP A 665 -25.61 -11.22 17.53
C ASP A 665 -25.57 -9.74 17.13
N THR A 666 -24.68 -8.94 17.72
CA THR A 666 -24.47 -7.52 17.35
C THR A 666 -23.62 -7.31 16.10
N MET A 667 -22.96 -8.35 15.61
CA MET A 667 -22.12 -8.33 14.40
C MET A 667 -22.98 -8.40 13.12
N PRO A 668 -22.42 -8.17 11.91
CA PRO A 668 -23.20 -8.17 10.68
C PRO A 668 -23.95 -9.49 10.46
N GLN A 669 -25.24 -9.38 10.13
CA GLN A 669 -26.09 -10.54 9.84
C GLN A 669 -26.39 -10.57 8.34
N CYS A 670 -26.42 -11.77 7.76
CA CYS A 670 -26.85 -11.96 6.37
C CYS A 670 -28.13 -12.79 6.35
N ILE A 671 -29.15 -12.28 5.65
CA ILE A 671 -30.43 -12.94 5.43
C ILE A 671 -30.51 -13.30 3.94
N PHE A 672 -30.85 -14.56 3.66
CA PHE A 672 -30.98 -15.08 2.31
C PHE A 672 -32.45 -15.38 2.01
N ASP A 673 -32.96 -14.89 0.88
CA ASP A 673 -34.32 -15.27 0.44
C ASP A 673 -34.38 -16.76 0.09
N ASN A 674 -33.30 -17.29 -0.48
CA ASN A 674 -33.06 -18.71 -0.73
C ASN A 674 -31.58 -19.00 -0.47
N ASP A 675 -31.29 -20.03 0.32
CA ASP A 675 -29.93 -20.44 0.69
C ASP A 675 -29.42 -21.63 -0.12
N SER A 676 -30.25 -22.23 -0.99
CA SER A 676 -29.85 -23.33 -1.86
C SER A 676 -30.61 -23.30 -3.19
N MET A 677 -29.92 -23.57 -4.29
CA MET A 677 -30.51 -23.73 -5.62
C MET A 677 -29.77 -24.80 -6.44
N ASP A 678 -30.51 -25.52 -7.27
CA ASP A 678 -29.95 -26.36 -8.34
C ASP A 678 -29.92 -25.53 -9.64
N ILE A 679 -28.74 -25.46 -10.27
CA ILE A 679 -28.48 -24.63 -11.45
C ILE A 679 -28.01 -25.53 -12.58
N GLU A 680 -28.83 -25.61 -13.62
CA GLU A 680 -28.54 -26.44 -14.80
C GLU A 680 -27.23 -26.01 -15.50
N ALA A 681 -26.62 -26.95 -16.24
CA ALA A 681 -25.46 -26.69 -17.09
C ALA A 681 -25.70 -25.47 -18.02
N GLY A 682 -24.72 -24.58 -18.09
CA GLY A 682 -24.75 -23.37 -18.92
C GLY A 682 -25.74 -22.27 -18.50
N ASN A 683 -26.52 -22.48 -17.43
CA ASN A 683 -27.51 -21.52 -16.94
C ASN A 683 -26.99 -20.70 -15.74
N GLY A 684 -27.77 -19.70 -15.32
CA GLY A 684 -27.48 -18.91 -14.12
C GLY A 684 -28.71 -18.69 -13.26
N ALA A 685 -28.48 -18.34 -11.99
CA ALA A 685 -29.53 -18.04 -11.02
C ALA A 685 -29.15 -16.82 -10.17
N PHE A 686 -30.14 -16.18 -9.56
CA PHE A 686 -29.97 -15.03 -8.67
C PHE A 686 -30.23 -15.42 -7.21
N PHE A 687 -29.34 -14.99 -6.33
CA PHE A 687 -29.48 -15.05 -4.89
C PHE A 687 -29.71 -13.63 -4.37
N ASN A 688 -30.85 -13.39 -3.72
CA ASN A 688 -31.13 -12.14 -3.04
C ASN A 688 -30.62 -12.21 -1.61
N ILE A 689 -29.86 -11.21 -1.21
CA ILE A 689 -29.16 -11.16 0.07
C ILE A 689 -29.44 -9.81 0.72
N THR A 690 -29.87 -9.84 1.98
CA THR A 690 -29.95 -8.65 2.81
C THR A 690 -28.84 -8.72 3.85
N ILE A 691 -27.94 -7.73 3.83
CA ILE A 691 -26.86 -7.58 4.80
C ILE A 691 -27.27 -6.52 5.81
N MET A 692 -27.32 -6.91 7.07
CA MET A 692 -27.56 -6.04 8.22
C MET A 692 -26.22 -5.57 8.78
N ALA A 693 -26.04 -4.27 8.92
CA ALA A 693 -24.88 -3.71 9.61
C ALA A 693 -24.91 -4.07 11.11
N PRO A 694 -23.77 -3.98 11.82
CA PRO A 694 -23.75 -4.15 13.26
C PRO A 694 -24.75 -3.22 13.97
N TYR A 695 -25.40 -3.69 15.03
CA TYR A 695 -26.42 -2.91 15.74
C TYR A 695 -26.20 -3.00 17.26
N GLY A 696 -26.72 -2.02 18.00
CA GLY A 696 -26.49 -1.94 19.45
C GLY A 696 -25.06 -1.53 19.85
N LEU A 697 -24.21 -1.20 18.87
CA LEU A 697 -22.84 -0.73 19.09
C LEU A 697 -22.77 0.82 19.07
N PRO A 698 -21.83 1.45 19.80
CA PRO A 698 -21.71 2.90 19.80
C PRO A 698 -21.31 3.45 18.42
N GLU A 699 -22.12 4.35 17.84
CA GLU A 699 -21.82 4.96 16.53
C GLU A 699 -20.50 5.75 16.53
N LYS A 700 -20.17 6.38 17.67
CA LYS A 700 -18.90 7.10 17.87
C LYS A 700 -17.64 6.24 17.67
N SER A 701 -17.78 4.91 17.74
CA SER A 701 -16.67 3.98 17.56
C SER A 701 -16.36 3.71 16.08
N ARG A 702 -17.21 4.16 15.14
CA ARG A 702 -16.97 4.10 13.69
C ARG A 702 -16.63 2.69 13.20
N TRP A 703 -17.62 1.81 13.11
CA TRP A 703 -17.38 0.40 12.77
C TRP A 703 -17.32 0.19 11.26
N PHE A 704 -16.21 -0.35 10.77
CA PHE A 704 -16.06 -0.88 9.43
C PHE A 704 -16.19 -2.40 9.53
N TYR A 705 -17.27 -2.92 8.98
CA TYR A 705 -17.64 -4.32 9.13
C TYR A 705 -17.50 -5.07 7.81
N GLY A 706 -17.47 -6.39 7.85
CA GLY A 706 -17.39 -7.20 6.64
C GLY A 706 -17.44 -8.70 6.90
N GLY A 707 -17.31 -9.45 5.81
CA GLY A 707 -17.32 -10.90 5.83
C GLY A 707 -17.25 -11.48 4.42
N PHE A 708 -17.57 -12.77 4.33
CA PHE A 708 -17.50 -13.55 3.10
C PHE A 708 -18.79 -14.33 2.89
N LEU A 709 -19.42 -14.11 1.74
CA LEU A 709 -20.51 -14.93 1.26
C LEU A 709 -19.93 -16.14 0.54
N ASN A 710 -20.22 -17.34 1.03
CA ASN A 710 -19.65 -18.60 0.57
C ASN A 710 -20.70 -19.41 -0.18
N PHE A 711 -20.45 -19.63 -1.46
CA PHE A 711 -21.24 -20.50 -2.35
C PHE A 711 -20.54 -21.85 -2.43
N SER A 712 -20.99 -22.80 -1.62
CA SER A 712 -20.55 -24.19 -1.71
C SER A 712 -21.25 -24.87 -2.89
N VAL A 713 -20.48 -25.44 -3.81
CA VAL A 713 -20.96 -25.96 -5.08
C VAL A 713 -20.58 -27.43 -5.20
N THR A 714 -21.59 -28.28 -5.34
CA THR A 714 -21.41 -29.69 -5.70
C THR A 714 -21.87 -29.89 -7.13
N TRP A 715 -20.94 -30.31 -7.98
CA TRP A 715 -21.23 -30.59 -9.39
C TRP A 715 -21.83 -31.98 -9.55
N GLU A 716 -22.72 -32.14 -10.53
CA GLU A 716 -23.33 -33.43 -10.81
C GLU A 716 -22.27 -34.54 -11.04
N GLY A 717 -22.44 -35.65 -10.32
CA GLY A 717 -21.55 -36.80 -10.37
C GLY A 717 -20.19 -36.60 -9.69
N GLU A 718 -20.01 -35.56 -8.88
CA GLU A 718 -18.80 -35.32 -8.08
C GLU A 718 -19.12 -35.40 -6.58
N ASP A 719 -18.29 -36.12 -5.82
CA ASP A 719 -18.47 -36.29 -4.37
C ASP A 719 -17.88 -35.11 -3.56
N THR A 720 -17.10 -34.23 -4.21
CA THR A 720 -16.42 -33.10 -3.57
C THR A 720 -17.08 -31.78 -3.92
N SER A 721 -17.26 -30.92 -2.93
CA SER A 721 -17.71 -29.54 -3.14
C SER A 721 -16.54 -28.58 -3.38
N SER A 722 -16.75 -27.57 -4.22
CA SER A 722 -15.87 -26.40 -4.36
C SER A 722 -16.54 -25.17 -3.73
N THR A 723 -15.78 -24.27 -3.12
CA THR A 723 -16.33 -23.03 -2.56
C THR A 723 -15.97 -21.84 -3.44
N PHE A 724 -16.96 -21.02 -3.76
CA PHE A 724 -16.78 -19.71 -4.38
C PHE A 724 -17.11 -18.64 -3.34
N ILE A 725 -16.30 -17.58 -3.27
CA ILE A 725 -16.51 -16.51 -2.29
C ILE A 725 -16.87 -15.16 -2.93
N VAL A 726 -17.62 -14.35 -2.19
CA VAL A 726 -17.83 -12.92 -2.46
C VAL A 726 -17.58 -12.14 -1.16
N PRO A 727 -16.47 -11.40 -1.04
CA PRO A 727 -16.23 -10.53 0.11
C PRO A 727 -17.19 -9.34 0.10
N TYR A 728 -17.63 -8.94 1.28
CA TYR A 728 -18.40 -7.71 1.50
C TYR A 728 -17.78 -6.88 2.62
N GLY A 729 -17.90 -5.56 2.51
CA GLY A 729 -17.45 -4.61 3.51
C GLY A 729 -18.35 -3.38 3.53
N GLY A 730 -18.57 -2.80 4.71
CA GLY A 730 -19.39 -1.60 4.86
C GLY A 730 -18.98 -0.75 6.07
N PHE A 731 -19.54 0.46 6.14
CA PHE A 731 -19.42 1.36 7.29
C PHE A 731 -20.74 1.42 8.05
N ASN A 732 -20.69 1.25 9.37
CA ASN A 732 -21.86 1.34 10.24
C ASN A 732 -22.11 2.79 10.66
N GLY A 733 -22.74 3.55 9.78
CA GLY A 733 -22.99 4.97 9.97
C GLY A 733 -23.31 5.67 8.65
N ASP A 734 -23.49 6.99 8.72
CA ASP A 734 -23.51 7.84 7.53
C ASP A 734 -22.10 8.40 7.32
N TYR A 735 -21.34 7.79 6.40
CA TYR A 735 -19.96 8.18 6.12
C TYR A 735 -19.86 9.61 5.54
N SER A 736 -20.92 10.10 4.89
CA SER A 736 -20.98 11.48 4.39
C SER A 736 -21.14 12.52 5.50
N LYS A 737 -21.45 12.09 6.74
CA LYS A 737 -21.64 12.95 7.91
C LYS A 737 -20.62 12.69 9.01
N ILE A 738 -19.54 11.99 8.69
CA ILE A 738 -18.47 11.70 9.64
C ILE A 738 -17.79 12.99 10.11
N GLY A 739 -17.36 13.00 11.38
CA GLY A 739 -16.51 14.07 11.91
C GLY A 739 -15.12 14.00 11.28
N MET A 740 -14.67 15.11 10.70
CA MET A 740 -13.42 15.19 9.95
C MET A 740 -12.25 15.63 10.81
N LEU A 741 -12.44 16.67 11.64
CA LEU A 741 -11.36 17.27 12.43
C LEU A 741 -11.17 16.56 13.76
N THR A 742 -9.91 16.35 14.11
CA THR A 742 -9.52 15.63 15.34
C THR A 742 -8.61 16.50 16.18
N PRO A 743 -8.80 16.53 17.51
CA PRO A 743 -7.80 17.09 18.41
C PRO A 743 -6.49 16.31 18.24
N GLY A 744 -5.52 16.90 17.54
CA GLY A 744 -4.18 16.33 17.38
C GLY A 744 -3.23 16.76 18.50
N PRO A 745 -1.94 16.43 18.39
CA PRO A 745 -0.91 17.04 19.23
C PRO A 745 -1.08 18.57 19.23
N MET A 746 -0.94 19.23 20.39
CA MET A 746 -1.00 20.70 20.52
C MET A 746 -2.38 21.35 20.26
N ASN A 747 -3.47 20.69 20.66
CA ASN A 747 -4.85 21.21 20.59
C ASN A 747 -5.30 21.64 19.16
N SER A 748 -4.87 20.92 18.13
CA SER A 748 -5.21 21.28 16.75
C SER A 748 -6.72 21.12 16.43
N PRO A 749 -7.32 21.94 15.54
CA PRO A 749 -6.70 22.99 14.75
C PRO A 749 -6.21 24.19 15.59
N SER A 750 -4.96 24.61 15.39
CA SER A 750 -4.31 25.67 16.17
C SER A 750 -3.24 26.40 15.37
N PHE A 751 -2.87 27.61 15.81
CA PHE A 751 -1.72 28.31 15.25
C PHE A 751 -0.43 27.80 15.87
N VAL A 752 0.59 27.58 15.06
CA VAL A 752 1.94 27.21 15.49
C VAL A 752 2.99 28.14 14.90
N ASP A 753 4.10 28.33 15.62
CA ASP A 753 5.25 29.07 15.12
C ASP A 753 6.14 28.21 14.19
N GLU A 754 7.27 28.77 13.74
CA GLU A 754 8.25 28.09 12.89
C GLU A 754 8.92 26.87 13.56
N ASN A 755 8.86 26.78 14.90
CA ASN A 755 9.36 25.67 15.70
C ASN A 755 8.24 24.68 16.07
N LEU A 756 7.08 24.78 15.41
CA LEU A 756 5.88 23.97 15.66
C LEU A 756 5.37 24.10 17.12
N GLN A 757 5.55 25.25 17.76
CA GLN A 757 5.00 25.51 19.10
C GLN A 757 3.66 26.26 19.01
N GLU A 758 2.68 25.82 19.79
CA GLU A 758 1.34 26.43 19.83
C GLU A 758 1.39 27.92 20.23
N ILE A 759 0.79 28.77 19.40
CA ILE A 759 0.59 30.20 19.65
C ILE A 759 -0.75 30.38 20.37
N LYS A 760 -0.72 30.38 21.70
CA LYS A 760 -1.94 30.43 22.55
C LYS A 760 -2.70 31.76 22.53
N ASP A 761 -2.00 32.87 22.28
CA ASP A 761 -2.59 34.22 22.27
C ASP A 761 -2.46 34.87 20.87
N ILE A 762 -3.12 34.26 19.89
CA ILE A 762 -3.09 34.74 18.51
C ILE A 762 -3.67 36.16 18.35
N GLY A 763 -4.53 36.60 19.29
CA GLY A 763 -5.14 37.92 19.29
C GLY A 763 -4.14 39.06 19.46
N ASN A 764 -3.06 38.82 20.21
CA ASN A 764 -1.96 39.78 20.39
C ASN A 764 -0.78 39.52 19.45
N TYR A 765 -0.85 38.47 18.63
CA TYR A 765 0.19 38.12 17.69
C TYR A 765 0.07 38.95 16.42
N LYS A 766 1.10 39.74 16.14
CA LYS A 766 1.24 40.44 14.84
C LYS A 766 1.93 39.51 13.86
N ILE A 767 1.20 39.09 12.83
CA ILE A 767 1.74 38.17 11.84
C ILE A 767 2.78 38.89 10.98
N ASN A 768 4.05 38.49 11.15
CA ASN A 768 5.13 38.89 10.27
C ASN A 768 5.10 38.04 9.00
N THR A 769 4.87 38.67 7.85
CA THR A 769 4.75 37.97 6.57
C THR A 769 6.06 37.32 6.07
N LYS A 770 7.22 37.65 6.67
CA LYS A 770 8.52 37.02 6.35
C LYS A 770 8.74 35.67 7.04
N SER A 771 8.14 35.48 8.22
CA SER A 771 8.13 34.22 8.98
C SER A 771 6.71 34.02 9.52
N PRO A 772 5.74 33.70 8.64
CA PRO A 772 4.34 33.59 9.04
C PRO A 772 4.14 32.40 9.99
N PRO A 773 3.20 32.49 10.94
CA PRO A 773 2.78 31.31 11.68
C PRO A 773 2.06 30.35 10.74
N MET A 774 1.91 29.10 11.16
CA MET A 774 1.19 28.08 10.41
C MET A 774 -0.10 27.70 11.13
N LEU A 775 -1.14 27.43 10.37
CA LEU A 775 -2.30 26.69 10.84
C LEU A 775 -1.95 25.20 10.82
N SER A 776 -1.95 24.58 11.99
CA SER A 776 -1.80 23.14 12.18
C SER A 776 -3.17 22.51 12.36
N PHE A 777 -3.50 21.42 11.65
CA PHE A 777 -4.74 20.67 11.83
C PHE A 777 -4.58 19.19 11.44
N SER A 778 -5.45 18.34 11.96
CA SER A 778 -5.46 16.90 11.66
C SER A 778 -6.83 16.49 11.15
N ILE A 779 -6.86 15.53 10.21
CA ILE A 779 -8.11 14.95 9.70
C ILE A 779 -8.12 13.43 9.87
N ASP A 780 -9.23 12.89 10.36
CA ASP A 780 -9.38 11.46 10.68
C ASP A 780 -9.60 10.58 9.45
N VAL A 781 -10.27 11.11 8.43
CA VAL A 781 -10.58 10.41 7.19
C VAL A 781 -10.18 11.26 5.99
N PRO A 782 -9.84 10.63 4.84
CA PRO A 782 -9.50 11.35 3.62
C PRO A 782 -10.57 12.36 3.23
N SER A 783 -10.15 13.52 2.75
CA SER A 783 -11.03 14.61 2.32
C SER A 783 -10.86 14.89 0.83
N PRO A 784 -11.96 14.95 0.04
CA PRO A 784 -11.87 15.33 -1.37
C PRO A 784 -11.37 16.76 -1.58
N LEU A 785 -11.61 17.66 -0.62
CA LEU A 785 -11.24 19.07 -0.71
C LEU A 785 -11.10 19.70 0.67
N ILE A 786 -9.98 20.39 0.89
CA ILE A 786 -9.74 21.23 2.06
C ILE A 786 -9.36 22.62 1.55
N TYR A 787 -9.94 23.66 2.15
CA TYR A 787 -9.46 25.02 1.95
C TYR A 787 -9.57 25.91 3.18
N THR A 788 -8.64 26.85 3.31
CA THR A 788 -8.59 27.82 4.40
C THR A 788 -8.85 29.22 3.86
N SER A 789 -9.97 29.82 4.27
CA SER A 789 -10.35 31.18 3.88
C SER A 789 -9.94 32.21 4.92
N LEU A 790 -9.55 33.39 4.46
CA LEU A 790 -9.36 34.58 5.30
C LEU A 790 -10.69 35.35 5.41
N ILE A 791 -11.18 35.55 6.62
CA ILE A 791 -12.45 36.22 6.90
C ILE A 791 -12.18 37.56 7.58
N ASP A 792 -12.78 38.64 7.08
CA ASP A 792 -12.63 39.98 7.66
C ASP A 792 -13.52 40.19 8.90
N ALA A 793 -13.32 41.33 9.59
CA ALA A 793 -14.11 41.72 10.75
C ALA A 793 -15.62 41.93 10.47
N LYS A 794 -16.04 41.99 9.19
CA LYS A 794 -17.45 42.07 8.77
C LYS A 794 -18.01 40.69 8.40
N ASN A 795 -17.29 39.62 8.71
CA ASN A 795 -17.65 38.23 8.40
C ASN A 795 -17.73 37.94 6.89
N LYS A 796 -16.99 38.69 6.07
CA LYS A 796 -16.90 38.47 4.63
C LYS A 796 -15.60 37.72 4.31
N SER A 797 -15.69 36.73 3.41
CA SER A 797 -14.49 36.09 2.86
C SER A 797 -13.71 37.09 2.00
N VAL A 798 -12.43 37.23 2.32
CA VAL A 798 -11.44 38.04 1.60
C VAL A 798 -10.83 37.23 0.46
N GLY A 799 -10.73 35.91 0.63
CA GLY A 799 -10.17 34.96 -0.31
C GLY A 799 -9.65 33.70 0.40
N VAL A 800 -9.20 32.72 -0.38
CA VAL A 800 -8.58 31.48 0.12
C VAL A 800 -7.07 31.69 0.25
N LEU A 801 -6.42 31.25 1.33
CA LEU A 801 -4.96 31.36 1.44
C LEU A 801 -4.28 30.64 0.27
N ALA A 802 -3.26 31.25 -0.34
CA ALA A 802 -2.65 30.72 -1.57
C ALA A 802 -2.09 29.29 -1.42
N LEU A 803 -1.59 28.93 -0.23
CA LEU A 803 -1.12 27.58 0.11
C LEU A 803 -2.08 26.84 1.04
N GLY A 804 -3.31 27.34 1.17
CA GLY A 804 -4.31 26.81 2.07
C GLY A 804 -5.39 25.98 1.39
N SER A 805 -5.21 25.55 0.14
CA SER A 805 -6.15 24.63 -0.54
C SER A 805 -5.46 23.36 -1.03
N ALA A 806 -6.11 22.22 -0.83
CA ALA A 806 -5.66 20.91 -1.29
C ALA A 806 -6.87 20.03 -1.62
N SER A 807 -6.72 19.13 -2.57
CA SER A 807 -7.76 18.20 -3.03
C SER A 807 -7.27 16.78 -2.91
N HIS A 808 -8.19 15.82 -2.73
CA HIS A 808 -7.87 14.39 -2.65
C HIS A 808 -6.78 14.15 -1.59
N VAL A 809 -7.03 14.70 -0.41
CA VAL A 809 -6.12 14.71 0.73
C VAL A 809 -6.30 13.39 1.46
N ALA A 810 -5.20 12.66 1.69
CA ALA A 810 -5.20 11.51 2.59
C ALA A 810 -5.62 11.93 4.01
N ARG A 811 -5.86 10.98 4.92
CA ARG A 811 -6.01 11.32 6.34
C ARG A 811 -4.64 11.61 6.98
N SER A 812 -4.67 12.20 8.16
CA SER A 812 -3.51 12.30 9.02
C SER A 812 -3.00 10.92 9.44
N LEU A 813 -1.72 10.61 9.12
CA LEU A 813 -1.07 9.35 9.52
C LEU A 813 -0.24 9.53 10.80
N PRO A 814 -0.24 8.54 11.71
CA PRO A 814 0.60 8.56 12.92
C PRO A 814 2.09 8.73 12.63
N SER A 815 2.62 8.00 11.65
CA SER A 815 4.04 8.00 11.25
C SER A 815 4.56 9.36 10.74
N SER A 816 3.68 10.28 10.31
CA SER A 816 4.05 11.54 9.67
C SER A 816 3.87 12.78 10.56
N ASN A 817 3.91 12.63 11.90
CA ASN A 817 3.56 13.68 12.88
C ASN A 817 2.13 14.23 12.74
N GLY A 818 1.24 13.51 12.04
CA GLY A 818 -0.23 13.64 12.11
C GLY A 818 -0.88 15.00 11.74
N ALA A 819 -0.13 16.05 11.43
CA ALA A 819 -0.68 17.38 11.21
C ALA A 819 -0.36 17.96 9.83
N TYR A 820 -1.38 18.54 9.19
CA TYR A 820 -1.27 19.41 8.04
C TYR A 820 -0.87 20.80 8.48
N LEU A 821 0.05 21.42 7.74
CA LEU A 821 0.54 22.76 8.00
C LEU A 821 0.23 23.67 6.82
N VAL A 822 -0.48 24.76 7.11
CA VAL A 822 -0.81 25.81 6.13
C VAL A 822 -0.20 27.13 6.60
N PRO A 823 0.76 27.72 5.88
CA PRO A 823 1.33 29.02 6.26
C PRO A 823 0.29 30.13 6.16
N VAL A 824 0.21 30.97 7.19
CA VAL A 824 -0.78 32.03 7.31
C VAL A 824 -0.14 33.37 6.94
N ASN A 825 -0.27 33.75 5.68
CA ASN A 825 0.17 35.05 5.17
C ASN A 825 -1.01 35.88 4.64
N ASN A 826 -0.74 37.10 4.21
CA ASN A 826 -1.76 38.00 3.64
C ASN A 826 -1.98 37.77 2.13
N THR A 827 -1.46 36.69 1.56
CA THR A 827 -1.63 36.38 0.13
C THR A 827 -2.78 35.41 -0.05
N VAL A 828 -3.83 35.88 -0.71
CA VAL A 828 -5.07 35.13 -0.93
C VAL A 828 -5.37 34.98 -2.42
N LEU A 829 -6.05 33.90 -2.75
CA LEU A 829 -6.70 33.65 -4.02
C LEU A 829 -8.12 34.22 -3.98
N VAL A 830 -8.45 35.02 -4.98
CA VAL A 830 -9.74 35.74 -5.11
C VAL A 830 -10.33 35.56 -6.50
N GLY A 831 -11.60 35.94 -6.64
CA GLY A 831 -12.39 35.73 -7.85
C GLY A 831 -13.24 34.46 -7.76
N ASP A 832 -14.22 34.34 -8.65
CA ASP A 832 -15.16 33.21 -8.66
C ASP A 832 -14.47 31.87 -8.99
N ASP A 833 -13.27 31.92 -9.57
CA ASP A 833 -12.42 30.78 -9.93
C ASP A 833 -11.21 30.59 -9.01
N LEU A 834 -11.05 31.42 -7.98
CA LEU A 834 -9.89 31.42 -7.07
C LEU A 834 -8.54 31.47 -7.81
N SER A 835 -8.47 32.12 -8.98
CA SER A 835 -7.26 32.14 -9.80
C SER A 835 -6.36 33.35 -9.58
N LYS A 836 -6.87 34.41 -8.95
CA LYS A 836 -6.16 35.69 -8.84
C LYS A 836 -5.53 35.85 -7.47
N LEU A 837 -4.21 36.03 -7.45
CA LEU A 837 -3.51 36.41 -6.22
C LEU A 837 -3.84 37.87 -5.88
N ALA A 838 -4.21 38.10 -4.64
CA ALA A 838 -4.40 39.41 -4.04
C ALA A 838 -3.72 39.46 -2.68
N ILE A 839 -3.29 40.65 -2.30
CA ILE A 839 -2.75 40.93 -0.98
C ILE A 839 -3.87 41.50 -0.13
N ALA A 840 -4.24 40.80 0.94
CA ALA A 840 -5.16 41.30 1.94
C ALA A 840 -4.55 42.53 2.64
N ALA A 841 -5.35 43.58 2.83
CA ALA A 841 -4.93 44.81 3.47
C ALA A 841 -4.62 44.59 4.96
N ASP A 842 -3.89 45.51 5.58
CA ASP A 842 -3.70 45.49 7.04
C ASP A 842 -5.06 45.60 7.74
N GLY A 843 -5.26 44.78 8.78
CA GLY A 843 -6.56 44.68 9.44
C GLY A 843 -6.67 43.48 10.36
N THR A 844 -7.87 43.34 10.95
CA THR A 844 -8.22 42.21 11.81
C THR A 844 -8.95 41.15 11.02
N TYR A 845 -8.51 39.90 11.14
CA TYR A 845 -9.01 38.76 10.39
C TYR A 845 -9.21 37.53 11.28
N ARG A 846 -9.93 36.54 10.73
CA ARG A 846 -10.03 35.16 11.23
C ARG A 846 -9.73 34.19 10.09
N LEU A 847 -9.27 32.99 10.43
CA LEU A 847 -9.22 31.88 9.48
C LEU A 847 -10.49 31.07 9.58
N ARG A 848 -10.99 30.61 8.43
CA ARG A 848 -12.02 29.59 8.32
C ARG A 848 -11.44 28.39 7.57
N LEU A 849 -11.16 27.32 8.29
CA LEU A 849 -10.79 26.03 7.71
C LEU A 849 -12.06 25.29 7.32
N SER A 850 -12.15 24.88 6.06
CA SER A 850 -13.27 24.10 5.52
C SER A 850 -12.75 22.76 5.03
N VAL A 851 -13.21 21.67 5.64
CA VAL A 851 -12.82 20.29 5.32
C VAL A 851 -14.03 19.55 4.78
N MET A 852 -14.00 19.16 3.50
CA MET A 852 -15.10 18.46 2.86
C MET A 852 -15.21 17.03 3.35
N ARG A 853 -16.42 16.62 3.71
CA ARG A 853 -16.73 15.23 4.06
C ARG A 853 -16.70 14.32 2.82
N PRO A 854 -16.49 13.01 3.00
CA PRO A 854 -16.58 12.06 1.90
C PRO A 854 -17.91 12.18 1.14
N PHE A 855 -17.86 12.02 -0.18
CA PHE A 855 -19.01 12.16 -1.10
C PHE A 855 -19.64 13.57 -1.17
N GLY A 856 -19.05 14.55 -0.49
CA GLY A 856 -19.52 15.93 -0.50
C GLY A 856 -19.36 16.63 -1.85
N TYR A 857 -20.16 17.66 -2.08
CA TYR A 857 -20.09 18.54 -3.25
C TYR A 857 -19.58 19.92 -2.85
N PRO A 858 -18.61 20.51 -3.59
CA PRO A 858 -18.08 21.85 -3.29
C PRO A 858 -19.13 22.96 -3.25
N SER A 859 -20.28 22.76 -3.89
CA SER A 859 -21.38 23.72 -3.94
C SER A 859 -22.32 23.67 -2.73
N ASN A 860 -22.12 22.74 -1.79
CA ASN A 860 -23.00 22.55 -0.64
C ASN A 860 -22.22 22.76 0.66
N ASP A 861 -22.53 23.85 1.36
CA ASP A 861 -21.86 24.20 2.63
C ASP A 861 -22.08 23.14 3.73
N GLU A 862 -23.19 22.38 3.70
CA GLU A 862 -23.47 21.32 4.68
C GLU A 862 -22.52 20.12 4.53
N ASP A 863 -21.86 19.98 3.38
CA ASP A 863 -20.90 18.91 3.12
C ASP A 863 -19.52 19.21 3.74
N PHE A 864 -19.33 20.39 4.36
CA PHE A 864 -18.09 20.77 5.00
C PHE A 864 -18.17 20.73 6.53
N GLU A 865 -17.07 20.31 7.15
CA GLU A 865 -16.76 20.63 8.53
C GLU A 865 -15.99 21.93 8.60
N ILE A 866 -16.46 22.86 9.42
CA ILE A 866 -15.91 24.21 9.51
C ILE A 866 -15.29 24.43 10.88
N TRP A 867 -14.05 24.93 10.88
CA TRP A 867 -13.39 25.49 12.06
C TRP A 867 -13.04 26.95 11.82
N GLU A 868 -13.27 27.80 12.83
CA GLU A 868 -12.90 29.21 12.78
C GLU A 868 -11.91 29.56 13.90
N SER A 869 -10.91 30.37 13.57
CA SER A 869 -9.95 30.86 14.55
C SER A 869 -10.47 32.04 15.38
N GLY A 870 -9.74 32.35 16.46
CA GLY A 870 -9.77 33.68 17.07
C GLY A 870 -9.28 34.78 16.11
N ASN A 871 -9.57 36.03 16.46
CA ASN A 871 -9.11 37.20 15.69
C ASN A 871 -7.58 37.32 15.74
N PHE A 872 -6.97 37.78 14.65
CA PHE A 872 -5.55 38.16 14.58
C PHE A 872 -5.35 39.36 13.65
N THR A 873 -4.15 39.94 13.63
CA THR A 873 -3.84 41.11 12.77
C THR A 873 -2.64 40.88 11.88
N PHE A 874 -2.77 41.28 10.61
CA PHE A 874 -1.60 41.55 9.76
C PHE A 874 -1.09 42.95 10.09
N GLY A 875 0.23 43.11 10.20
CA GLY A 875 0.84 44.39 10.59
C GLY A 875 2.25 44.59 10.08
#